data_AF-A0A1Y1WTP0-F1
#
_entry.id   AF-A0A1Y1WTP0-F1
#
_cell.length_a   1.000
_cell.length_b   1.000
_cell.length_c   1.000
_cell.angle_alpha   90.00
_cell.angle_beta   90.00
_cell.angle_gamma   90.00
#
_symmetry.space_group_name_H-M   'P 1'
#
loop_
_entity.id
_entity.type
_entity.pdbx_description
1 polymer ?
#
loop_
_entity_poly.entity_id
_entity_poly.type
_entity_poly.pdbx_seq_one_letter_code
_entity_poly.pdbx_strand_id
1 'polypeptide(L)'
;MNCHFILFLLIICINSTLGASNGKYGLNSVSSDATIYNFDFYIKKYQDIKKAFGNDENAVHNHFVQYGMKEGRQASVIFDVQFYKNKYEDLKNAFGNDLAKYYNHFVEYGMKEGRQASELFNVQYYKNKYDDLVYVYGNNLVSYYKHFAIYGLEENRQGSEIFNVLAYKDRYEDLRKAYGDDLVRYYIHYIDYGKGEGRNAKPDYKLDSAIFNVDFYFNKYLDIRDAFGYDATAINKHFKEYGMKEGRQASVVFDVQFYKNRYEDLRKAFGNDLTKYYNHFLEYGMKEGRQASIVFDVQYYKKKYEDLRDAFGDDLTKYFNHFVEYGMKEGRQASDAFDVKYYKDRYEDIRELFGDNLPKYYIDYINYGKDDGKIASDLSIYDSVIFNFNFYITKYEDIRKTFGNDATAVYNHFVQYGMKEGRQASIIFDVQFYKNKYEDLRKAFGNDLAKYYNHFVEYGMKEGRQASELFDLQYYKNKYDDLIYSYGNANENYYNHFYNYGIDEGRQASEVFNVLAYKNAYEDLRKTFGDDLESYYMHYINYGKADGRNITTTTTNVNTPIFNVDFYFNKYRDVRDAFGYDIDAIKKHFNEYGMKEGRQASVIFDVQFYKNKYEDLRKAFGNDLAKYYNHFIEYGMKEGRQASAVLNVQYYKNKYDDLLYAYGDNYIEYYNHFLEKGMKEGRQGSDAFDVYFYKNKYEDVKTLFGNNLEKYYINYEYFGKEEKLVAVDSNSFDSPIYNFDFYINKYEDLRKAFGYDKNAVHDHFVKYGMKEGRQAHVIFDVQFYKNKYEDLRNAFGNDLAKYYNHYIEYGMKEGRQACEIFNIQFYRKKYEDVRSSLGTNYKEYYTHFVEKGMKEGRQGSEVFDVYVYKNNFEDVRKLFGNDLAKYYYHFVNYGKAEGREAFDTTNNNSPIYNFDFYINKYEDLRKAFGYEKNAVYNHFVQYGMKEGRQAHVIFDVQYYKDKYQDLRNAFGNDLKKYYNHYIEYGMKEGRVACEIFNVQYYKDKYQDLRNAFGSDLKKYYNHFIEYGMKEGRIGSELFNVNTYKSNYEDLRNLFGNDLEFYFIHYVNYGKAEGRKAV
;
A
#
# COMPACT_ATOMS: atom_id res chain seq x y z
N MET A 1 8.37 -6.08 50.71
CA MET A 1 7.29 -7.08 50.87
C MET A 1 6.19 -6.44 51.71
N ASN A 2 4.92 -6.58 51.30
CA ASN A 2 3.71 -5.93 51.87
C ASN A 2 3.44 -4.45 51.53
N CYS A 3 3.15 -4.16 50.25
CA CYS A 3 2.36 -2.97 49.87
C CYS A 3 1.43 -3.22 48.65
N HIS A 4 1.73 -4.20 47.79
CA HIS A 4 0.88 -4.53 46.62
C HIS A 4 -0.39 -5.35 46.95
N PHE A 5 -0.51 -5.89 48.17
CA PHE A 5 -1.67 -6.72 48.57
C PHE A 5 -2.86 -5.90 49.08
N ILE A 6 -2.68 -4.62 49.43
CA ILE A 6 -3.73 -3.76 50.01
C ILE A 6 -4.46 -2.94 48.94
N LEU A 7 -3.80 -2.62 47.82
CA LEU A 7 -4.41 -1.83 46.73
C LEU A 7 -5.44 -2.63 45.91
N PHE A 8 -5.36 -3.96 45.94
CA PHE A 8 -6.25 -4.85 45.17
C PHE A 8 -7.61 -5.12 45.87
N LEU A 9 -7.68 -4.96 47.20
CA LEU A 9 -8.93 -5.13 47.98
C LEU A 9 -9.85 -3.90 47.92
N LEU A 10 -9.33 -2.71 47.57
CA LEU A 10 -10.10 -1.46 47.54
C LEU A 10 -10.90 -1.26 46.24
N ILE A 11 -10.46 -1.85 45.13
CA ILE A 11 -11.15 -1.77 43.82
C ILE A 11 -12.41 -2.67 43.78
N ILE A 12 -12.52 -3.64 44.69
CA ILE A 12 -13.64 -4.59 44.72
C ILE A 12 -14.91 -4.01 45.39
N CYS A 13 -14.80 -2.97 46.22
CA CYS A 13 -15.93 -2.47 47.02
C CYS A 13 -16.78 -1.38 46.34
N ILE A 14 -16.40 -0.81 45.18
CA ILE A 14 -17.08 0.38 44.62
C ILE A 14 -18.16 0.05 43.57
N ASN A 15 -18.21 -1.16 43.00
CA ASN A 15 -19.16 -1.49 41.92
C ASN A 15 -20.55 -2.01 42.38
N SER A 16 -20.88 -1.96 43.68
CA SER A 16 -22.13 -2.53 44.21
C SER A 16 -23.36 -1.61 44.20
N THR A 17 -23.34 -0.46 43.52
CA THR A 17 -24.49 0.46 43.50
C THR A 17 -24.74 1.04 42.12
N LEU A 18 -25.58 0.39 41.32
CA LEU A 18 -26.67 0.99 40.51
C LEU A 18 -27.21 -0.06 39.53
N GLY A 19 -28.47 -0.46 39.75
CA GLY A 19 -29.12 -1.57 39.07
C GLY A 19 -29.80 -1.24 37.73
N ALA A 20 -29.86 -2.30 36.91
CA ALA A 20 -30.87 -2.69 35.92
C ALA A 20 -31.68 -1.63 35.14
N SER A 21 -31.48 -1.62 33.81
CA SER A 21 -32.59 -1.82 32.85
C SER A 21 -32.06 -2.42 31.52
N ASN A 22 -32.75 -3.46 31.04
CA ASN A 22 -32.43 -4.28 29.87
C ASN A 22 -32.78 -3.61 28.54
N GLY A 23 -32.01 -3.89 27.48
CA GLY A 23 -32.52 -3.83 26.11
C GLY A 23 -31.50 -3.67 24.98
N LYS A 24 -30.97 -4.80 24.49
CA LYS A 24 -30.38 -5.04 23.15
C LYS A 24 -29.09 -4.28 22.76
N TYR A 25 -28.01 -5.06 22.72
CA TYR A 25 -26.73 -4.85 22.05
C TYR A 25 -25.93 -3.62 22.51
N GLY A 26 -25.16 -3.79 23.60
CA GLY A 26 -24.22 -2.79 24.10
C GLY A 26 -23.09 -3.46 24.88
N LEU A 27 -21.94 -3.61 24.22
CA LEU A 27 -20.68 -4.13 24.76
C LEU A 27 -20.15 -3.19 25.85
N ASN A 28 -20.21 -3.62 27.11
CA ASN A 28 -19.47 -3.01 28.22
C ASN A 28 -18.42 -4.02 28.73
N SER A 29 -17.21 -3.49 28.98
CA SER A 29 -16.04 -4.18 29.54
C SER A 29 -15.50 -5.40 28.79
N VAL A 30 -14.66 -5.18 27.77
CA VAL A 30 -13.75 -6.23 27.28
C VAL A 30 -12.38 -5.61 27.01
N SER A 31 -11.54 -5.54 28.02
CA SER A 31 -10.09 -5.40 27.81
C SER A 31 -9.43 -6.59 28.51
N SER A 32 -8.69 -7.39 27.75
CA SER A 32 -8.03 -8.66 28.10
C SER A 32 -8.87 -9.88 28.53
N ASP A 33 -10.03 -9.71 29.18
CA ASP A 33 -10.72 -10.85 29.82
C ASP A 33 -11.68 -11.66 28.93
N ALA A 34 -12.21 -11.13 27.82
CA ALA A 34 -13.22 -11.86 27.03
C ALA A 34 -12.72 -13.14 26.34
N THR A 35 -11.40 -13.34 26.28
CA THR A 35 -10.86 -14.58 25.74
C THR A 35 -11.07 -15.73 26.72
N ILE A 36 -10.84 -15.52 28.01
CA ILE A 36 -11.03 -16.56 29.04
C ILE A 36 -12.42 -16.52 29.70
N TYR A 37 -13.22 -15.48 29.44
CA TYR A 37 -14.54 -15.26 30.00
C TYR A 37 -15.57 -14.90 28.92
N ASN A 38 -16.64 -15.67 28.83
CA ASN A 38 -17.83 -15.38 28.04
C ASN A 38 -19.05 -15.51 28.95
N PHE A 39 -19.77 -14.41 29.16
CA PHE A 39 -20.89 -14.34 30.11
C PHE A 39 -21.96 -15.39 29.83
N ASP A 40 -22.44 -15.48 28.58
CA ASP A 40 -23.49 -16.41 28.18
C ASP A 40 -23.08 -17.87 28.38
N PHE A 41 -21.85 -18.22 28.01
CA PHE A 41 -21.27 -19.54 28.30
C PHE A 41 -21.22 -19.83 29.80
N TYR A 42 -20.72 -18.89 30.60
CA TYR A 42 -20.49 -19.10 32.03
C TYR A 42 -21.78 -19.28 32.82
N ILE A 43 -22.83 -18.48 32.57
CA ILE A 43 -24.12 -18.65 33.26
C ILE A 43 -24.90 -19.88 32.78
N LYS A 44 -24.70 -20.32 31.53
CA LYS A 44 -25.31 -21.55 31.01
C LYS A 44 -24.64 -22.78 31.59
N LYS A 45 -23.31 -22.75 31.76
CA LYS A 45 -22.54 -23.86 32.34
C LYS A 45 -22.77 -23.99 33.85
N TYR A 46 -22.77 -22.88 34.59
CA TYR A 46 -22.89 -22.88 36.05
C TYR A 46 -24.25 -22.34 36.52
N GLN A 47 -25.22 -23.24 36.68
CA GLN A 47 -26.58 -22.87 37.09
C GLN A 47 -26.66 -22.27 38.50
N ASP A 48 -25.72 -22.60 39.38
CA ASP A 48 -25.55 -21.95 40.68
C ASP A 48 -25.26 -20.44 40.54
N ILE A 49 -24.41 -20.07 39.58
CA ILE A 49 -24.08 -18.67 39.29
C ILE A 49 -25.28 -17.94 38.69
N LYS A 50 -25.99 -18.57 37.75
CA LYS A 50 -27.24 -18.01 37.22
C LYS A 50 -28.32 -17.81 38.28
N LYS A 51 -28.43 -18.73 39.25
CA LYS A 51 -29.37 -18.59 40.37
C LYS A 51 -28.95 -17.48 41.33
N ALA A 52 -27.65 -17.34 41.60
CA ALA A 52 -27.13 -16.37 42.57
C ALA A 52 -27.16 -14.93 42.04
N PHE A 53 -26.82 -14.72 40.77
CA PHE A 53 -26.59 -13.39 40.20
C PHE A 53 -27.52 -13.05 39.02
N GLY A 54 -28.36 -13.99 38.58
CA GLY A 54 -29.29 -13.77 37.47
C GLY A 54 -28.56 -13.48 36.15
N ASN A 55 -28.96 -12.39 35.49
CA ASN A 55 -28.34 -11.90 34.26
C ASN A 55 -27.46 -10.65 34.50
N ASP A 56 -27.01 -10.41 35.73
CA ASP A 56 -26.10 -9.30 36.04
C ASP A 56 -24.68 -9.66 35.59
N GLU A 57 -24.32 -9.24 34.38
CA GLU A 57 -23.04 -9.54 33.75
C GLU A 57 -21.84 -9.07 34.57
N ASN A 58 -21.94 -7.92 35.24
CA ASN A 58 -20.88 -7.39 36.09
C ASN A 58 -20.70 -8.22 37.36
N ALA A 59 -21.79 -8.60 38.02
CA ALA A 59 -21.72 -9.44 39.21
C ALA A 59 -21.18 -10.84 38.90
N VAL A 60 -21.59 -11.41 37.77
CA VAL A 60 -21.12 -12.71 37.29
C VAL A 60 -19.64 -12.68 36.91
N HIS A 61 -19.19 -11.61 36.24
CA HIS A 61 -17.78 -11.41 35.89
C HIS A 61 -16.92 -11.23 37.14
N ASN A 62 -17.35 -10.40 38.09
CA ASN A 62 -16.67 -10.20 39.37
C ASN A 62 -16.52 -11.51 40.14
N HIS A 63 -17.57 -12.34 40.16
CA HIS A 63 -17.49 -13.67 40.75
C HIS A 63 -16.44 -14.55 40.07
N PHE A 64 -16.37 -14.56 38.74
CA PHE A 64 -15.36 -15.33 38.00
C PHE A 64 -13.93 -14.91 38.37
N VAL A 65 -13.64 -13.61 38.38
CA VAL A 65 -12.30 -13.08 38.68
C VAL A 65 -11.91 -13.36 40.14
N GLN A 66 -12.82 -13.19 41.10
CA GLN A 66 -12.50 -13.32 42.53
C GLN A 66 -12.42 -14.77 43.02
N TYR A 67 -13.33 -15.62 42.50
CA TYR A 67 -13.56 -16.98 42.99
C TYR A 67 -13.44 -18.01 41.87
N GLY A 68 -14.09 -17.78 40.72
CA GLY A 68 -14.13 -18.74 39.62
C GLY A 68 -12.77 -19.22 39.13
N MET A 69 -11.79 -18.33 38.98
CA MET A 69 -10.42 -18.71 38.57
C MET A 69 -9.71 -19.59 39.62
N LYS A 70 -9.93 -19.33 40.91
CA LYS A 70 -9.35 -20.14 42.00
C LYS A 70 -10.02 -21.50 42.12
N GLU A 71 -11.33 -21.55 41.86
CA GLU A 71 -12.13 -22.77 41.79
C GLU A 71 -11.85 -23.59 40.52
N GLY A 72 -11.14 -23.01 39.55
CA GLY A 72 -10.84 -23.64 38.27
C GLY A 72 -12.03 -23.72 37.31
N ARG A 73 -12.99 -22.79 37.43
CA ARG A 73 -14.16 -22.76 36.55
C ARG A 73 -13.77 -22.34 35.13
N GLN A 74 -14.29 -23.08 34.15
CA GLN A 74 -14.19 -22.74 32.74
C GLN A 74 -15.24 -21.70 32.34
N ALA A 75 -14.84 -20.48 31.97
CA ALA A 75 -15.76 -19.41 31.59
C ALA A 75 -15.81 -19.12 30.08
N SER A 76 -15.00 -19.77 29.26
CA SER A 76 -15.11 -19.70 27.80
C SER A 76 -14.74 -21.02 27.13
N VAL A 77 -15.08 -21.14 25.85
CA VAL A 77 -14.74 -22.30 25.01
C VAL A 77 -13.25 -22.38 24.67
N ILE A 78 -12.49 -21.28 24.75
CA ILE A 78 -11.08 -21.26 24.32
C ILE A 78 -10.08 -21.50 25.45
N PHE A 79 -10.53 -21.48 26.71
CA PHE A 79 -9.66 -21.69 27.86
C PHE A 79 -10.27 -22.65 28.88
N ASP A 80 -9.62 -23.79 29.06
CA ASP A 80 -9.85 -24.76 30.12
C ASP A 80 -8.57 -24.89 30.94
N VAL A 81 -8.62 -24.45 32.21
CA VAL A 81 -7.44 -24.42 33.08
C VAL A 81 -6.86 -25.80 33.36
N GLN A 82 -7.70 -26.84 33.43
CA GLN A 82 -7.24 -28.20 33.71
C GLN A 82 -6.56 -28.78 32.48
N PHE A 83 -7.12 -28.55 31.29
CA PHE A 83 -6.47 -28.88 30.04
C PHE A 83 -5.11 -28.17 29.91
N TYR A 84 -5.08 -26.86 30.13
CA TYR A 84 -3.87 -26.04 29.99
C TYR A 84 -2.77 -26.46 30.98
N LYS A 85 -3.13 -26.71 32.25
CA LYS A 85 -2.22 -27.23 33.26
C LYS A 85 -1.66 -28.61 32.92
N ASN A 86 -2.49 -29.51 32.43
CA ASN A 86 -2.06 -30.89 32.11
C ASN A 86 -1.27 -30.98 30.80
N LYS A 87 -1.49 -30.05 29.86
CA LYS A 87 -0.79 -30.00 28.58
C LYS A 87 0.62 -29.42 28.69
N TYR A 88 0.83 -28.43 29.56
CA TYR A 88 2.08 -27.68 29.66
C TYR A 88 2.83 -27.98 30.96
N GLU A 89 3.73 -28.96 30.90
CA GLU A 89 4.51 -29.45 32.05
C GLU A 89 5.42 -28.37 32.66
N ASP A 90 5.91 -27.43 31.85
CA ASP A 90 6.69 -26.26 32.30
C ASP A 90 5.89 -25.39 33.27
N LEU A 91 4.62 -25.10 32.93
CA LEU A 91 3.73 -24.31 33.79
C LEU A 91 3.32 -25.10 35.03
N LYS A 92 3.14 -26.42 34.88
CA LYS A 92 2.84 -27.32 36.00
C LYS A 92 3.93 -27.30 37.05
N ASN A 93 5.19 -27.33 36.63
CA ASN A 93 6.35 -27.22 37.50
C ASN A 93 6.48 -25.82 38.13
N ALA A 94 6.18 -24.76 37.38
CA ALA A 94 6.30 -23.38 37.86
C ALA A 94 5.18 -22.95 38.81
N PHE A 95 3.93 -23.36 38.55
CA PHE A 95 2.74 -22.85 39.23
C PHE A 95 2.09 -23.86 40.18
N GLY A 96 2.39 -25.16 40.02
CA GLY A 96 1.82 -26.22 40.86
C GLY A 96 0.29 -26.23 40.85
N ASN A 97 -0.33 -26.09 42.02
CA ASN A 97 -1.80 -26.09 42.16
C ASN A 97 -2.44 -24.70 42.17
N ASP A 98 -1.67 -23.64 41.93
CA ASP A 98 -2.19 -22.28 41.87
C ASP A 98 -2.87 -22.01 40.51
N LEU A 99 -4.14 -22.37 40.40
CA LEU A 99 -4.91 -22.31 39.15
C LEU A 99 -4.99 -20.90 38.56
N ALA A 100 -5.07 -19.86 39.40
CA ALA A 100 -5.16 -18.47 38.94
C ALA A 100 -3.95 -18.04 38.10
N LYS A 101 -2.75 -18.56 38.41
CA LYS A 101 -1.54 -18.26 37.62
C LYS A 101 -1.62 -18.78 36.19
N TYR A 102 -2.32 -19.89 35.95
CA TYR A 102 -2.48 -20.44 34.61
C TYR A 102 -3.39 -19.56 33.73
N TYR A 103 -4.47 -19.01 34.29
CA TYR A 103 -5.33 -18.03 33.59
C TYR A 103 -4.52 -16.80 33.19
N ASN A 104 -3.79 -16.21 34.15
CA ASN A 104 -2.98 -15.01 33.91
C ASN A 104 -1.88 -15.28 32.87
N HIS A 105 -1.17 -16.39 33.00
CA HIS A 105 -0.13 -16.77 32.04
C HIS A 105 -0.69 -16.89 30.62
N PHE A 106 -1.85 -17.51 30.43
CA PHE A 106 -2.43 -17.66 29.10
C PHE A 106 -2.77 -16.31 28.46
N VAL A 107 -3.35 -15.39 29.24
CA VAL A 107 -3.70 -14.05 28.77
C VAL A 107 -2.46 -13.22 28.44
N GLU A 108 -1.43 -13.28 29.28
CA GLU A 108 -0.22 -12.46 29.15
C GLU A 108 0.75 -12.98 28.08
N TYR A 109 0.93 -14.30 28.02
CA TYR A 109 1.97 -14.98 27.24
C TYR A 109 1.42 -16.09 26.35
N GLY A 110 0.56 -16.97 26.88
CA GLY A 110 0.12 -18.18 26.19
C GLY A 110 -0.51 -17.91 24.82
N MET A 111 -1.35 -16.88 24.68
CA MET A 111 -1.92 -16.50 23.38
C MET A 111 -0.87 -16.02 22.37
N LYS A 112 0.14 -15.26 22.81
CA LYS A 112 1.24 -14.77 21.95
C LYS A 112 2.13 -15.92 21.48
N GLU A 113 2.36 -16.88 22.38
CA GLU A 113 3.12 -18.11 22.11
C GLU A 113 2.33 -19.13 21.27
N GLY A 114 1.04 -18.89 21.02
CA GLY A 114 0.19 -19.83 20.28
C GLY A 114 -0.19 -21.09 21.06
N ARG A 115 -0.10 -21.07 22.40
CA ARG A 115 -0.42 -22.24 23.25
C ARG A 115 -1.90 -22.58 23.21
N GLN A 116 -2.24 -23.82 22.85
CA GLN A 116 -3.60 -24.33 22.90
C GLN A 116 -4.07 -24.50 24.36
N ALA A 117 -5.14 -23.81 24.75
CA ALA A 117 -5.66 -23.83 26.11
C ALA A 117 -7.03 -24.47 26.29
N SER A 118 -7.66 -24.97 25.23
CA SER A 118 -8.77 -25.90 25.33
C SER A 118 -8.72 -26.92 24.21
N GLU A 119 -9.43 -28.03 24.36
CA GLU A 119 -9.61 -29.00 23.29
C GLU A 119 -10.48 -28.46 22.15
N LEU A 120 -11.34 -27.48 22.44
CA LEU A 120 -12.33 -26.95 21.50
C LEU A 120 -11.79 -25.83 20.61
N PHE A 121 -10.64 -25.25 20.96
CA PHE A 121 -9.99 -24.22 20.17
C PHE A 121 -8.49 -24.45 20.03
N ASN A 122 -8.04 -24.56 18.79
CA ASN A 122 -6.63 -24.66 18.41
C ASN A 122 -6.32 -23.51 17.44
N VAL A 123 -5.54 -22.52 17.89
CA VAL A 123 -5.28 -21.31 17.10
C VAL A 123 -4.61 -21.62 15.76
N GLN A 124 -3.75 -22.63 15.71
CA GLN A 124 -3.05 -22.99 14.47
C GLN A 124 -4.00 -23.66 13.49
N TYR A 125 -4.88 -24.55 13.98
CA TYR A 125 -5.96 -25.12 13.17
C TYR A 125 -6.87 -24.01 12.64
N TYR A 126 -7.29 -23.09 13.50
CA TYR A 126 -8.21 -22.00 13.17
C TYR A 126 -7.62 -21.05 12.11
N LYS A 127 -6.36 -20.62 12.30
CA LYS A 127 -5.59 -19.84 11.31
C LYS A 127 -5.47 -20.58 9.97
N ASN A 128 -5.21 -21.88 10.01
CA ASN A 128 -5.02 -22.66 8.80
C ASN A 128 -6.32 -22.93 8.04
N LYS A 129 -7.46 -23.01 8.74
CA LYS A 129 -8.76 -23.29 8.15
C LYS A 129 -9.39 -22.06 7.48
N TYR A 130 -9.19 -20.87 8.05
CA TYR A 130 -9.91 -19.65 7.67
C TYR A 130 -8.97 -18.64 7.00
N ASP A 131 -8.93 -18.69 5.67
CA ASP A 131 -8.03 -17.86 4.85
C ASP A 131 -8.31 -16.37 4.97
N ASP A 132 -9.57 -16.00 5.15
CA ASP A 132 -9.99 -14.63 5.35
C ASP A 132 -9.35 -13.97 6.57
N LEU A 133 -9.17 -14.73 7.65
CA LEU A 133 -8.51 -14.22 8.85
C LEU A 133 -6.99 -14.09 8.64
N VAL A 134 -6.40 -14.89 7.74
CA VAL A 134 -4.98 -14.79 7.42
C VAL A 134 -4.65 -13.50 6.69
N TYR A 135 -5.48 -13.08 5.73
CA TYR A 135 -5.29 -11.80 5.05
C TYR A 135 -5.50 -10.59 5.97
N VAL A 136 -6.31 -10.71 7.03
CA VAL A 136 -6.59 -9.61 7.96
C VAL A 136 -5.60 -9.57 9.14
N TYR A 137 -5.28 -10.71 9.73
CA TYR A 137 -4.50 -10.80 10.97
C TYR A 137 -3.05 -11.24 10.75
N GLY A 138 -2.72 -11.79 9.58
CA GLY A 138 -1.39 -12.32 9.27
C GLY A 138 -0.91 -13.28 10.35
N ASN A 139 0.22 -12.95 10.97
CA ASN A 139 0.85 -13.74 12.03
C ASN A 139 0.44 -13.34 13.47
N ASN A 140 -0.50 -12.41 13.65
CA ASN A 140 -0.97 -11.99 14.97
C ASN A 140 -1.90 -13.04 15.60
N LEU A 141 -1.33 -14.05 16.26
CA LEU A 141 -2.06 -15.17 16.88
C LEU A 141 -3.11 -14.71 17.91
N VAL A 142 -2.84 -13.63 18.66
CA VAL A 142 -3.78 -13.08 19.65
C VAL A 142 -5.09 -12.65 19.00
N SER A 143 -5.05 -12.11 17.78
CA SER A 143 -6.26 -11.71 17.05
C SER A 143 -7.15 -12.90 16.70
N TYR A 144 -6.58 -14.07 16.42
CA TYR A 144 -7.37 -15.29 16.16
C TYR A 144 -8.09 -15.81 17.42
N TYR A 145 -7.42 -15.77 18.58
CA TYR A 145 -8.06 -16.10 19.87
C TYR A 145 -9.24 -15.15 20.15
N LYS A 146 -9.02 -13.84 19.99
CA LYS A 146 -10.06 -12.83 20.19
C LYS A 146 -11.21 -13.00 19.21
N HIS A 147 -10.92 -13.21 17.93
CA HIS A 147 -11.93 -13.41 16.91
C HIS A 147 -12.82 -14.59 17.27
N PHE A 148 -12.25 -15.75 17.60
CA PHE A 148 -13.09 -16.91 17.90
C PHE A 148 -13.93 -16.73 19.17
N ALA A 149 -13.36 -16.11 20.20
CA ALA A 149 -14.05 -15.85 21.47
C ALA A 149 -15.22 -14.85 21.33
N ILE A 150 -15.10 -13.87 20.42
CA ILE A 150 -16.08 -12.80 20.25
C ILE A 150 -17.08 -13.13 19.14
N TYR A 151 -16.59 -13.56 17.98
CA TYR A 151 -17.40 -13.72 16.76
C TYR A 151 -17.49 -15.17 16.28
N GLY A 152 -16.45 -15.98 16.48
CA GLY A 152 -16.35 -17.31 15.86
C GLY A 152 -17.49 -18.26 16.23
N LEU A 153 -18.04 -18.16 17.43
CA LEU A 153 -19.21 -18.94 17.85
C LEU A 153 -20.49 -18.52 17.12
N GLU A 154 -20.69 -17.22 16.91
CA GLU A 154 -21.86 -16.68 16.20
C GLU A 154 -21.77 -16.94 14.69
N GLU A 155 -20.56 -16.91 14.14
CA GLU A 155 -20.27 -17.22 12.73
C GLU A 155 -20.27 -18.73 12.44
N ASN A 156 -20.61 -19.57 13.44
CA ASN A 156 -20.60 -21.03 13.38
C ASN A 156 -19.24 -21.62 12.99
N ARG A 157 -18.14 -20.91 13.23
CA ARG A 157 -16.81 -21.36 12.87
C ARG A 157 -16.35 -22.52 13.75
N GLN A 158 -15.53 -23.37 13.17
CA GLN A 158 -14.93 -24.52 13.80
C GLN A 158 -13.59 -24.15 14.43
N GLY A 159 -13.55 -24.09 15.77
CA GLY A 159 -12.35 -23.69 16.53
C GLY A 159 -11.23 -24.72 16.56
N SER A 160 -11.53 -26.00 16.36
CA SER A 160 -10.55 -27.10 16.47
C SER A 160 -10.90 -28.27 15.55
N GLU A 161 -9.91 -29.13 15.29
CA GLU A 161 -10.04 -30.35 14.50
C GLU A 161 -10.96 -31.42 15.12
N ILE A 162 -11.32 -31.29 16.40
CA ILE A 162 -12.09 -32.32 17.12
C ILE A 162 -13.58 -31.99 17.30
N PHE A 163 -13.98 -30.72 17.19
CA PHE A 163 -15.34 -30.31 17.52
C PHE A 163 -15.88 -29.29 16.53
N ASN A 164 -17.02 -29.63 15.91
CA ASN A 164 -17.84 -28.74 15.10
C ASN A 164 -19.26 -28.71 15.66
N VAL A 165 -19.73 -27.54 16.08
CA VAL A 165 -21.01 -27.41 16.79
C VAL A 165 -22.22 -27.78 15.93
N LEU A 166 -22.20 -27.45 14.64
CA LEU A 166 -23.30 -27.76 13.73
C LEU A 166 -23.34 -29.26 13.43
N ALA A 167 -22.19 -29.89 13.18
CA ALA A 167 -22.12 -31.34 13.00
C ALA A 167 -22.61 -32.09 14.25
N TYR A 168 -22.26 -31.60 15.44
CA TYR A 168 -22.71 -32.18 16.70
C TYR A 168 -24.23 -32.00 16.90
N LYS A 169 -24.76 -30.81 16.60
CA LYS A 169 -26.21 -30.52 16.59
C LYS A 169 -26.95 -31.44 15.62
N ASP A 170 -26.49 -31.57 14.38
CA ASP A 170 -27.15 -32.34 13.33
C ASP A 170 -27.10 -33.85 13.56
N ARG A 171 -26.09 -34.34 14.28
CA ARG A 171 -25.97 -35.77 14.60
C ARG A 171 -26.92 -36.22 15.71
N TYR A 172 -27.09 -35.41 16.76
CA TYR A 172 -27.77 -35.85 17.99
C TYR A 172 -29.15 -35.21 18.16
N GLU A 173 -30.19 -35.97 17.79
CA GLU A 173 -31.58 -35.53 17.82
C GLU A 173 -32.10 -35.23 19.24
N ASP A 174 -31.63 -35.98 20.23
CA ASP A 174 -31.91 -35.75 21.65
C ASP A 174 -31.47 -34.35 22.09
N LEU A 175 -30.27 -33.92 21.67
CA LEU A 175 -29.76 -32.59 21.97
C LEU A 175 -30.53 -31.51 21.20
N ARG A 176 -30.92 -31.77 19.94
CA ARG A 176 -31.78 -30.84 19.18
C ARG A 176 -33.11 -30.58 19.87
N LYS A 177 -33.75 -31.64 20.37
CA LYS A 177 -35.01 -31.51 21.13
C LYS A 177 -34.81 -30.76 22.44
N ALA A 178 -33.69 -30.96 23.12
CA ALA A 178 -33.40 -30.35 24.40
C ALA A 178 -32.96 -28.87 24.31
N TYR A 179 -32.17 -28.52 23.30
CA TYR A 179 -31.46 -27.22 23.24
C TYR A 179 -31.90 -26.34 22.07
N GLY A 180 -32.55 -26.89 21.04
CA GLY A 180 -32.96 -26.14 19.85
C GLY A 180 -31.76 -25.45 19.18
N ASP A 181 -31.85 -24.14 18.99
CA ASP A 181 -30.83 -23.31 18.35
C ASP A 181 -29.81 -22.70 19.33
N ASP A 182 -29.86 -23.05 20.62
CA ASP A 182 -28.89 -22.58 21.62
C ASP A 182 -27.55 -23.32 21.46
N LEU A 183 -26.75 -22.91 20.48
CA LEU A 183 -25.48 -23.55 20.11
C LEU A 183 -24.48 -23.63 21.27
N VAL A 184 -24.51 -22.66 22.19
CA VAL A 184 -23.63 -22.64 23.38
C VAL A 184 -23.87 -23.85 24.28
N ARG A 185 -25.11 -24.36 24.36
CA ARG A 185 -25.41 -25.58 25.14
C ARG A 185 -24.80 -26.84 24.54
N TYR A 186 -24.57 -26.89 23.23
CA TYR A 186 -23.93 -28.03 22.59
C TYR A 186 -22.43 -28.08 22.93
N TYR A 187 -21.76 -26.92 22.99
CA TYR A 187 -20.39 -26.83 23.51
C TYR A 187 -20.32 -27.30 24.97
N ILE A 188 -21.22 -26.81 25.83
CA ILE A 188 -21.27 -27.20 27.25
C ILE A 188 -21.53 -28.70 27.40
N HIS A 189 -22.53 -29.23 26.69
CA HIS A 189 -22.86 -30.66 26.73
C HIS A 189 -21.68 -31.51 26.30
N TYR A 190 -20.95 -31.13 25.25
CA TYR A 190 -19.77 -31.87 24.83
C TYR A 190 -18.66 -31.89 25.89
N ILE A 191 -18.40 -30.74 26.54
CA ILE A 191 -17.40 -30.63 27.60
C ILE A 191 -17.77 -31.49 28.80
N ASP A 192 -19.03 -31.41 29.26
CA ASP A 192 -19.44 -32.00 30.54
C ASP A 192 -19.80 -33.49 30.41
N TYR A 193 -20.32 -33.92 29.26
CA TYR A 193 -20.84 -35.29 29.06
C TYR A 193 -20.36 -35.92 27.75
N GLY A 194 -20.51 -35.21 26.63
CA GLY A 194 -20.37 -35.78 25.29
C GLY A 194 -19.03 -36.45 25.03
N LYS A 195 -17.93 -35.86 25.51
CA LYS A 195 -16.60 -36.48 25.42
C LYS A 195 -16.52 -37.77 26.24
N GLY A 196 -17.03 -37.77 27.48
CA GLY A 196 -17.05 -38.95 28.35
C GLY A 196 -17.96 -40.07 27.83
N GLU A 197 -19.03 -39.70 27.13
CA GLU A 197 -19.94 -40.63 26.46
C GLU A 197 -19.39 -41.18 25.12
N GLY A 198 -18.26 -40.65 24.63
CA GLY A 198 -17.69 -41.04 23.34
C GLY A 198 -18.48 -40.53 22.13
N ARG A 199 -19.29 -39.48 22.29
CA ARG A 199 -20.06 -38.90 21.17
C ARG A 199 -19.12 -38.27 20.14
N ASN A 200 -19.20 -38.72 18.89
CA ASN A 200 -18.50 -38.09 17.77
C ASN A 200 -19.01 -36.64 17.58
N ALA A 201 -18.10 -35.66 17.54
CA ALA A 201 -18.40 -34.25 17.29
C ALA A 201 -17.63 -33.66 16.09
N LYS A 202 -16.95 -34.52 15.33
CA LYS A 202 -16.32 -34.14 14.06
C LYS A 202 -17.35 -34.16 12.94
N PRO A 203 -17.20 -33.35 11.87
CA PRO A 203 -18.02 -33.47 10.68
C PRO A 203 -17.79 -34.84 9.99
N ASP A 204 -18.87 -35.50 9.57
CA ASP A 204 -18.77 -36.67 8.69
C ASP A 204 -18.65 -36.17 7.24
N TYR A 205 -17.42 -35.90 6.79
CA TYR A 205 -17.19 -35.51 5.42
C TYR A 205 -17.39 -36.73 4.50
N LYS A 206 -18.62 -36.96 4.02
CA LYS A 206 -18.81 -37.77 2.80
C LYS A 206 -18.35 -36.91 1.62
N LEU A 207 -17.04 -36.97 1.31
CA LEU A 207 -16.45 -36.22 0.21
C LEU A 207 -16.91 -36.81 -1.13
N ASP A 208 -17.69 -36.05 -1.90
CA ASP A 208 -17.58 -36.08 -3.37
C ASP A 208 -16.31 -35.27 -3.76
N SER A 209 -15.15 -35.78 -3.34
CA SER A 209 -13.86 -35.07 -3.14
C SER A 209 -13.36 -34.28 -4.36
N ALA A 210 -13.65 -34.77 -5.55
CA ALA A 210 -13.01 -34.28 -6.76
C ALA A 210 -13.60 -32.93 -7.20
N ILE A 211 -14.91 -32.72 -7.02
CA ILE A 211 -15.58 -31.50 -7.49
C ILE A 211 -15.98 -30.54 -6.37
N PHE A 212 -16.06 -31.01 -5.12
CA PHE A 212 -16.49 -30.20 -3.99
C PHE A 212 -15.66 -30.44 -2.73
N ASN A 213 -15.07 -29.35 -2.25
CA ASN A 213 -14.42 -29.22 -0.96
C ASN A 213 -15.04 -28.00 -0.26
N VAL A 214 -15.66 -28.24 0.89
CA VAL A 214 -16.41 -27.21 1.62
C VAL A 214 -15.50 -26.08 2.11
N ASP A 215 -14.29 -26.39 2.56
CA ASP A 215 -13.34 -25.38 3.04
C ASP A 215 -12.88 -24.49 1.88
N PHE A 216 -12.53 -25.10 0.74
CA PHE A 216 -12.17 -24.37 -0.47
C PHE A 216 -13.30 -23.45 -0.93
N TYR A 217 -14.52 -23.98 -1.04
CA TYR A 217 -15.66 -23.22 -1.54
C TYR A 217 -16.08 -22.09 -0.59
N PHE A 218 -16.05 -22.35 0.73
CA PHE A 218 -16.31 -21.33 1.75
C PHE A 218 -15.26 -20.20 1.72
N ASN A 219 -13.98 -20.54 1.61
CA ASN A 219 -12.90 -19.56 1.60
C ASN A 219 -12.82 -18.77 0.28
N LYS A 220 -13.20 -19.38 -0.86
CA LYS A 220 -13.16 -18.73 -2.18
C LYS A 220 -14.29 -17.71 -2.38
N TYR A 221 -15.46 -17.94 -1.79
CA TYR A 221 -16.67 -17.16 -2.10
C TYR A 221 -17.22 -16.40 -0.89
N LEU A 222 -16.99 -15.09 -0.87
CA LEU A 222 -17.40 -14.17 0.20
C LEU A 222 -18.92 -14.20 0.47
N ASP A 223 -19.73 -14.25 -0.58
CA ASP A 223 -21.19 -14.29 -0.48
C ASP A 223 -21.71 -15.56 0.21
N ILE A 224 -21.00 -16.69 0.03
CA ILE A 224 -21.32 -17.94 0.72
C ILE A 224 -21.01 -17.82 2.21
N ARG A 225 -19.88 -17.22 2.55
CA ARG A 225 -19.49 -16.98 3.93
C ARG A 225 -20.51 -16.11 4.65
N ASP A 226 -20.87 -14.98 4.05
CA ASP A 226 -21.74 -14.00 4.67
C ASP A 226 -23.19 -14.52 4.78
N ALA A 227 -23.64 -15.37 3.85
CA ALA A 227 -24.99 -15.93 3.85
C ALA A 227 -25.18 -17.09 4.83
N PHE A 228 -24.20 -17.99 4.95
CA PHE A 228 -24.40 -19.28 5.65
C PHE A 228 -23.52 -19.46 6.90
N GLY A 229 -22.49 -18.63 7.09
CA GLY A 229 -21.41 -18.97 8.02
C GLY A 229 -20.78 -20.32 7.66
N TYR A 230 -20.06 -20.96 8.58
CA TYR A 230 -19.48 -22.28 8.31
C TYR A 230 -20.49 -23.43 8.53
N ASP A 231 -21.55 -23.47 7.71
CA ASP A 231 -22.51 -24.58 7.66
C ASP A 231 -22.24 -25.47 6.45
N ALA A 232 -21.51 -26.58 6.66
CA ALA A 232 -21.12 -27.46 5.57
C ALA A 232 -22.30 -28.08 4.80
N THR A 233 -23.43 -28.31 5.47
CA THR A 233 -24.63 -28.87 4.84
C THR A 233 -25.30 -27.83 3.95
N ALA A 234 -25.50 -26.62 4.46
CA ALA A 234 -26.07 -25.51 3.69
C ALA A 234 -25.17 -25.11 2.50
N ILE A 235 -23.86 -25.05 2.72
CA ILE A 235 -22.88 -24.73 1.67
C ILE A 235 -22.88 -25.79 0.56
N ASN A 236 -22.88 -27.08 0.92
CA ASN A 236 -22.97 -28.17 -0.05
C ASN A 236 -24.29 -28.13 -0.84
N LYS A 237 -25.40 -27.88 -0.14
CA LYS A 237 -26.72 -27.71 -0.78
C LYS A 237 -26.70 -26.54 -1.77
N HIS A 238 -26.15 -25.40 -1.38
CA HIS A 238 -26.00 -24.24 -2.26
C HIS A 238 -25.17 -24.59 -3.50
N PHE A 239 -24.03 -25.26 -3.33
CA PHE A 239 -23.19 -25.65 -4.47
C PHE A 239 -23.96 -26.53 -5.47
N LYS A 240 -24.70 -27.54 -4.98
CA LYS A 240 -25.50 -28.45 -5.82
C LYS A 240 -26.67 -27.74 -6.51
N GLU A 241 -27.36 -26.83 -5.83
CA GLU A 241 -28.57 -26.18 -6.36
C GLU A 241 -28.26 -24.97 -7.26
N TYR A 242 -27.20 -24.23 -6.96
CA TYR A 242 -26.85 -22.94 -7.58
C TYR A 242 -25.39 -22.90 -8.09
N GLY A 243 -24.42 -23.28 -7.26
CA GLY A 243 -22.99 -23.13 -7.59
C GLY A 243 -22.56 -23.83 -8.89
N MET A 244 -23.05 -25.06 -9.15
CA MET A 244 -22.79 -25.78 -10.40
C MET A 244 -23.36 -25.07 -11.64
N LYS A 245 -24.52 -24.42 -11.51
CA LYS A 245 -25.16 -23.66 -12.60
C LYS A 245 -24.42 -22.35 -12.89
N GLU A 246 -23.92 -21.71 -11.85
CA GLU A 246 -23.12 -20.48 -11.92
C GLU A 246 -21.69 -20.74 -12.40
N GLY A 247 -21.27 -22.00 -12.43
CA GLY A 247 -19.92 -22.39 -12.84
C GLY A 247 -18.85 -22.14 -11.78
N ARG A 248 -19.23 -22.16 -10.50
CA ARG A 248 -18.30 -21.91 -9.39
C ARG A 248 -17.36 -23.09 -9.13
N GLN A 249 -16.07 -22.81 -9.05
CA GLN A 249 -15.07 -23.82 -8.69
C GLN A 249 -15.16 -24.14 -7.20
N ALA A 250 -15.36 -25.41 -6.85
CA ALA A 250 -15.44 -25.84 -5.45
C ALA A 250 -14.33 -26.82 -5.03
N SER A 251 -13.34 -27.08 -5.89
CA SER A 251 -12.22 -27.97 -5.60
C SER A 251 -10.96 -27.53 -6.35
N VAL A 252 -9.80 -27.87 -5.79
CA VAL A 252 -8.49 -27.61 -6.40
C VAL A 252 -8.22 -28.46 -7.65
N VAL A 253 -8.84 -29.63 -7.77
CA VAL A 253 -8.61 -30.55 -8.91
C VAL A 253 -9.66 -30.43 -10.01
N PHE A 254 -10.70 -29.60 -9.84
CA PHE A 254 -11.75 -29.41 -10.83
C PHE A 254 -12.20 -27.95 -10.93
N ASP A 255 -11.94 -27.34 -12.09
CA ASP A 255 -12.47 -26.06 -12.56
C ASP A 255 -13.30 -26.32 -13.84
N VAL A 256 -14.60 -26.06 -13.76
CA VAL A 256 -15.53 -26.33 -14.87
C VAL A 256 -15.22 -25.49 -16.11
N GLN A 257 -14.72 -24.26 -15.94
CA GLN A 257 -14.38 -23.40 -17.08
C GLN A 257 -13.10 -23.89 -17.75
N PHE A 258 -12.09 -24.26 -16.97
CA PHE A 258 -10.90 -24.92 -17.50
C PHE A 258 -11.26 -26.20 -18.26
N TYR A 259 -12.08 -27.07 -17.65
CA TYR A 259 -12.50 -28.33 -18.24
C TYR A 259 -13.28 -28.13 -19.55
N LYS A 260 -14.23 -27.19 -19.58
CA LYS A 260 -14.98 -26.80 -20.77
C LYS A 260 -14.06 -26.26 -21.87
N ASN A 261 -13.10 -25.40 -21.54
CA ASN A 261 -12.23 -24.77 -22.53
C ASN A 261 -11.15 -25.72 -23.07
N ARG A 262 -10.75 -26.73 -22.30
CA ARG A 262 -9.77 -27.73 -22.74
C ARG A 262 -10.36 -28.77 -23.71
N TYR A 263 -11.60 -29.21 -23.50
CA TYR A 263 -12.18 -30.34 -24.26
C TYR A 263 -13.24 -29.91 -25.27
N GLU A 264 -12.84 -29.85 -26.55
CA GLU A 264 -13.72 -29.43 -27.66
C GLU A 264 -14.89 -30.39 -27.90
N ASP A 265 -14.68 -31.69 -27.73
CA ASP A 265 -15.71 -32.73 -27.82
C ASP A 265 -16.87 -32.46 -26.84
N LEU A 266 -16.54 -32.08 -25.60
CA LEU A 266 -17.55 -31.73 -24.60
C LEU A 266 -18.26 -30.42 -24.94
N ARG A 267 -17.54 -29.42 -25.50
CA ARG A 267 -18.17 -28.18 -25.98
C ARG A 267 -19.20 -28.44 -27.07
N LYS A 268 -18.90 -29.34 -28.01
CA LYS A 268 -19.83 -29.76 -29.06
C LYS A 268 -21.03 -30.50 -28.49
N ALA A 269 -20.82 -31.38 -27.51
CA ALA A 269 -21.89 -32.20 -26.93
C ALA A 269 -22.80 -31.45 -25.95
N PHE A 270 -22.24 -30.58 -25.10
CA PHE A 270 -22.96 -29.98 -23.96
C PHE A 270 -23.24 -28.49 -24.13
N GLY A 271 -22.58 -27.80 -25.06
CA GLY A 271 -22.73 -26.36 -25.26
C GLY A 271 -22.39 -25.57 -23.98
N ASN A 272 -23.32 -24.75 -23.50
CA ASN A 272 -23.15 -23.90 -22.32
C ASN A 272 -23.74 -24.48 -21.02
N ASP A 273 -24.26 -25.70 -21.04
CA ASP A 273 -24.83 -26.35 -19.85
C ASP A 273 -23.72 -26.83 -18.92
N LEU A 274 -23.29 -25.97 -17.99
CA LEU A 274 -22.17 -26.24 -17.07
C LEU A 274 -22.41 -27.47 -16.18
N THR A 275 -23.66 -27.76 -15.81
CA THR A 275 -23.99 -28.89 -14.92
C THR A 275 -23.62 -30.22 -15.57
N LYS A 276 -23.77 -30.34 -16.90
CA LYS A 276 -23.34 -31.54 -17.64
C LYS A 276 -21.82 -31.76 -17.58
N TYR A 277 -21.01 -30.70 -17.54
CA TYR A 277 -19.56 -30.85 -17.42
C TYR A 277 -19.14 -31.38 -16.05
N TYR A 278 -19.78 -30.93 -14.97
CA TYR A 278 -19.56 -31.48 -13.63
C TYR A 278 -19.92 -32.98 -13.58
N ASN A 279 -21.11 -33.34 -14.06
CA ASN A 279 -21.58 -34.72 -14.07
C ASN A 279 -20.67 -35.61 -14.94
N HIS A 280 -20.29 -35.13 -16.13
CA HIS A 280 -19.39 -35.86 -17.02
C HIS A 280 -18.03 -36.12 -16.36
N PHE A 281 -17.46 -35.14 -15.65
CA PHE A 281 -16.18 -35.34 -14.98
C PHE A 281 -16.24 -36.43 -13.89
N LEU A 282 -17.30 -36.42 -13.08
CA LEU A 282 -17.53 -37.43 -12.05
C LEU A 282 -17.76 -38.83 -12.62
N GLU A 283 -18.56 -38.94 -13.69
CA GLU A 283 -18.96 -40.23 -14.24
C GLU A 283 -17.86 -40.86 -15.12
N TYR A 284 -17.19 -40.03 -15.92
CA TYR A 284 -16.27 -40.47 -16.99
C TYR A 284 -14.92 -39.77 -16.92
N GLY A 285 -14.87 -38.45 -16.78
CA GLY A 285 -13.63 -37.66 -16.93
C GLY A 285 -12.49 -38.12 -16.03
N MET A 286 -12.77 -38.46 -14.76
CA MET A 286 -11.77 -39.01 -13.85
C MET A 286 -11.22 -40.37 -14.32
N LYS A 287 -12.07 -41.24 -14.87
CA LYS A 287 -11.67 -42.57 -15.38
C LYS A 287 -10.92 -42.49 -16.70
N GLU A 288 -11.28 -41.51 -17.54
CA GLU A 288 -10.59 -41.20 -18.79
C GLU A 288 -9.24 -40.50 -18.56
N GLY A 289 -8.97 -40.06 -17.32
CA GLY A 289 -7.76 -39.34 -16.96
C GLY A 289 -7.69 -37.93 -17.54
N ARG A 290 -8.85 -37.29 -17.72
CA ARG A 290 -8.93 -35.90 -18.21
C ARG A 290 -8.47 -34.91 -17.13
N GLN A 291 -7.53 -34.06 -17.47
CA GLN A 291 -7.12 -32.90 -16.67
C GLN A 291 -8.25 -31.87 -16.59
N ALA A 292 -8.64 -31.49 -15.37
CA ALA A 292 -9.72 -30.54 -15.14
C ALA A 292 -9.34 -29.33 -14.26
N SER A 293 -8.05 -29.20 -13.91
CA SER A 293 -7.52 -28.04 -13.21
C SER A 293 -6.10 -27.76 -13.70
N ILE A 294 -5.68 -26.50 -13.62
CA ILE A 294 -4.33 -26.09 -14.01
C ILE A 294 -3.25 -26.68 -13.10
N VAL A 295 -3.54 -26.88 -11.81
CA VAL A 295 -2.55 -27.37 -10.83
C VAL A 295 -2.49 -28.89 -10.72
N PHE A 296 -3.43 -29.62 -11.36
CA PHE A 296 -3.54 -31.06 -11.24
C PHE A 296 -3.86 -31.74 -12.58
N ASP A 297 -2.89 -32.51 -13.08
CA ASP A 297 -3.01 -33.48 -14.17
C ASP A 297 -2.72 -34.89 -13.63
N VAL A 298 -3.74 -35.74 -13.63
CA VAL A 298 -3.64 -37.10 -13.10
C VAL A 298 -2.62 -37.96 -13.86
N GLN A 299 -2.44 -37.72 -15.17
CA GLN A 299 -1.49 -38.48 -15.97
C GLN A 299 -0.05 -38.07 -15.64
N TYR A 300 0.19 -36.76 -15.52
CA TYR A 300 1.46 -36.22 -15.03
C TYR A 300 1.78 -36.76 -13.63
N TYR A 301 0.81 -36.69 -12.71
CA TYR A 301 0.98 -37.12 -11.33
C TYR A 301 1.28 -38.61 -11.21
N LYS A 302 0.55 -39.46 -11.94
CA LYS A 302 0.82 -40.91 -12.04
C LYS A 302 2.21 -41.19 -12.62
N LYS A 303 2.61 -40.49 -13.68
CA LYS A 303 3.92 -40.67 -14.31
C LYS A 303 5.06 -40.22 -13.39
N LYS A 304 4.87 -39.16 -12.61
CA LYS A 304 5.91 -38.59 -11.75
C LYS A 304 6.19 -39.41 -10.49
N TYR A 305 5.16 -40.00 -9.88
CA TYR A 305 5.26 -40.64 -8.56
C TYR A 305 5.12 -42.16 -8.64
N GLU A 306 6.26 -42.86 -8.52
CA GLU A 306 6.35 -44.32 -8.59
C GLU A 306 5.64 -45.03 -7.44
N ASP A 307 5.78 -44.50 -6.22
CA ASP A 307 5.13 -45.01 -5.02
C ASP A 307 3.60 -45.08 -5.17
N LEU A 308 2.99 -44.10 -5.85
CA LEU A 308 1.56 -44.09 -6.12
C LEU A 308 1.18 -45.09 -7.22
N ARG A 309 2.05 -45.32 -8.21
CA ARG A 309 1.84 -46.37 -9.22
C ARG A 309 1.79 -47.74 -8.60
N ASP A 310 2.73 -48.01 -7.69
CA ASP A 310 2.80 -49.29 -7.00
C ASP A 310 1.58 -49.50 -6.09
N ALA A 311 1.13 -48.45 -5.41
CA ALA A 311 -0.01 -48.53 -4.49
C ALA A 311 -1.39 -48.56 -5.18
N PHE A 312 -1.56 -47.79 -6.25
CA PHE A 312 -2.88 -47.54 -6.86
C PHE A 312 -3.08 -48.21 -8.22
N GLY A 313 -2.01 -48.59 -8.91
CA GLY A 313 -2.07 -49.15 -10.25
C GLY A 313 -2.75 -48.19 -11.24
N ASP A 314 -3.76 -48.69 -11.96
CA ASP A 314 -4.52 -47.93 -12.96
C ASP A 314 -5.79 -47.24 -12.42
N ASP A 315 -6.05 -47.33 -11.12
CA ASP A 315 -7.21 -46.68 -10.49
C ASP A 315 -6.97 -45.16 -10.35
N LEU A 316 -7.28 -44.41 -11.40
CA LEU A 316 -7.05 -42.97 -11.48
C LEU A 316 -7.78 -42.19 -10.38
N THR A 317 -8.95 -42.65 -9.92
CA THR A 317 -9.72 -42.00 -8.85
C THR A 317 -8.92 -41.93 -7.54
N LYS A 318 -8.11 -42.94 -7.23
CA LYS A 318 -7.23 -42.91 -6.04
C LYS A 318 -6.16 -41.82 -6.12
N TYR A 319 -5.66 -41.51 -7.31
CA TYR A 319 -4.68 -40.42 -7.49
C TYR A 319 -5.31 -39.05 -7.22
N PHE A 320 -6.55 -38.81 -7.69
CA PHE A 320 -7.29 -37.58 -7.37
C PHE A 320 -7.49 -37.43 -5.85
N ASN A 321 -7.98 -38.49 -5.19
CA ASN A 321 -8.18 -38.50 -3.74
C ASN A 321 -6.88 -38.27 -2.98
N HIS A 322 -5.81 -39.00 -3.36
CA HIS A 322 -4.51 -38.87 -2.74
C HIS A 322 -3.97 -37.44 -2.84
N PHE A 323 -4.08 -36.79 -4.00
CA PHE A 323 -3.56 -35.44 -4.15
C PHE A 323 -4.27 -34.43 -3.24
N VAL A 324 -5.60 -34.51 -3.15
CA VAL A 324 -6.41 -33.63 -2.30
C VAL A 324 -6.15 -33.88 -0.81
N GLU A 325 -6.02 -35.16 -0.41
CA GLU A 325 -5.88 -35.55 1.00
C GLU A 325 -4.46 -35.39 1.53
N TYR A 326 -3.47 -35.73 0.70
CA TYR A 326 -2.06 -35.87 1.08
C TYR A 326 -1.11 -35.11 0.16
N GLY A 327 -1.26 -35.22 -1.17
CA GLY A 327 -0.28 -34.72 -2.14
C GLY A 327 0.03 -33.23 -2.02
N MET A 328 -0.98 -32.38 -1.80
CA MET A 328 -0.76 -30.94 -1.55
C MET A 328 0.04 -30.68 -0.27
N LYS A 329 -0.24 -31.43 0.80
CA LYS A 329 0.47 -31.31 2.09
C LYS A 329 1.91 -31.78 2.00
N GLU A 330 2.16 -32.80 1.19
CA GLU A 330 3.50 -33.33 0.90
C GLU A 330 4.30 -32.43 -0.06
N GLY A 331 3.66 -31.41 -0.66
CA GLY A 331 4.31 -30.54 -1.62
C GLY A 331 4.57 -31.20 -2.97
N ARG A 332 3.72 -32.17 -3.38
CA ARG A 332 3.90 -32.89 -4.63
C ARG A 332 3.41 -32.08 -5.83
N GLN A 333 4.29 -31.83 -6.79
CA GLN A 333 3.93 -31.26 -8.08
C GLN A 333 3.04 -32.22 -8.87
N ALA A 334 1.80 -31.84 -9.12
CA ALA A 334 0.82 -32.67 -9.82
C ALA A 334 0.44 -32.18 -11.22
N SER A 335 1.04 -31.10 -11.67
CA SER A 335 1.03 -30.66 -13.07
C SER A 335 2.38 -30.08 -13.41
N ASP A 336 2.72 -30.06 -14.68
CA ASP A 336 3.85 -29.29 -15.20
C ASP A 336 3.65 -27.78 -15.03
N ALA A 337 2.42 -27.28 -15.15
CA ALA A 337 2.09 -25.86 -15.05
C ALA A 337 2.31 -25.27 -13.64
N PHE A 338 2.25 -26.08 -12.57
CA PHE A 338 2.38 -25.60 -11.19
C PHE A 338 3.30 -26.48 -10.32
N ASP A 339 4.44 -25.92 -9.91
CA ASP A 339 5.32 -26.43 -8.87
C ASP A 339 5.22 -25.56 -7.61
N VAL A 340 4.63 -26.12 -6.55
CA VAL A 340 4.42 -25.44 -5.28
C VAL A 340 5.72 -24.95 -4.63
N LYS A 341 6.83 -25.67 -4.80
CA LYS A 341 8.11 -25.30 -4.19
C LYS A 341 8.67 -24.08 -4.90
N TYR A 342 8.67 -24.12 -6.23
CA TYR A 342 9.05 -22.98 -7.06
C TYR A 342 8.21 -21.73 -6.73
N TYR A 343 6.88 -21.89 -6.68
CA TYR A 343 5.97 -20.79 -6.38
C TYR A 343 6.22 -20.20 -4.97
N LYS A 344 6.41 -21.05 -3.95
CA LYS A 344 6.75 -20.64 -2.58
C LYS A 344 8.09 -19.90 -2.49
N ASP A 345 9.10 -20.36 -3.20
CA ASP A 345 10.45 -19.79 -3.13
C ASP A 345 10.52 -18.44 -3.87
N ARG A 346 9.75 -18.29 -4.95
CA ARG A 346 9.70 -17.07 -5.75
C ARG A 346 8.97 -15.91 -5.07
N TYR A 347 7.85 -16.18 -4.39
CA TYR A 347 6.98 -15.14 -3.83
C TYR A 347 7.16 -15.01 -2.32
N GLU A 348 8.07 -14.11 -1.91
CA GLU A 348 8.42 -13.87 -0.51
C GLU A 348 7.24 -13.36 0.34
N ASP A 349 6.44 -12.47 -0.21
CA ASP A 349 5.21 -11.94 0.42
C ASP A 349 4.23 -13.06 0.80
N ILE A 350 4.02 -14.00 -0.11
CA ILE A 350 3.16 -15.16 0.12
C ILE A 350 3.83 -16.12 1.13
N ARG A 351 5.15 -16.26 1.06
CA ARG A 351 5.92 -17.10 1.98
C ARG A 351 5.87 -16.63 3.42
N GLU A 352 5.91 -15.32 3.67
CA GLU A 352 5.75 -14.74 5.00
C GLU A 352 4.36 -14.98 5.60
N LEU A 353 3.32 -15.06 4.74
CA LEU A 353 1.93 -15.28 5.14
C LEU A 353 1.62 -16.75 5.43
N PHE A 354 2.04 -17.66 4.54
CA PHE A 354 1.63 -19.07 4.60
C PHE A 354 2.67 -20.00 5.24
N GLY A 355 3.95 -19.60 5.27
CA GLY A 355 5.04 -20.40 5.83
C GLY A 355 5.11 -21.81 5.23
N ASP A 356 4.96 -22.83 6.06
CA ASP A 356 5.04 -24.24 5.62
C ASP A 356 3.69 -24.85 5.25
N ASN A 357 2.61 -24.05 5.21
CA ASN A 357 1.30 -24.53 4.78
C ASN A 357 1.22 -24.63 3.25
N LEU A 358 1.85 -25.67 2.69
CA LEU A 358 1.93 -25.92 1.24
C LEU A 358 0.57 -25.92 0.51
N PRO A 359 -0.52 -26.49 1.06
CA PRO A 359 -1.84 -26.40 0.43
C PRO A 359 -2.31 -24.99 0.09
N LYS A 360 -1.96 -23.98 0.90
CA LYS A 360 -2.39 -22.59 0.63
C LYS A 360 -1.80 -22.01 -0.64
N TYR A 361 -0.61 -22.42 -1.04
CA TYR A 361 0.03 -21.95 -2.28
C TYR A 361 -0.71 -22.44 -3.53
N TYR A 362 -1.27 -23.67 -3.50
CA TYR A 362 -2.13 -24.15 -4.59
C TYR A 362 -3.41 -23.32 -4.70
N ILE A 363 -4.03 -23.04 -3.55
CA ILE A 363 -5.28 -22.26 -3.47
C ILE A 363 -5.03 -20.82 -3.92
N ASP A 364 -3.94 -20.21 -3.48
CA ASP A 364 -3.54 -18.85 -3.85
C ASP A 364 -3.30 -18.72 -5.36
N TYR A 365 -2.58 -19.67 -5.96
CA TYR A 365 -2.38 -19.66 -7.42
C TYR A 365 -3.69 -19.80 -8.19
N ILE A 366 -4.60 -20.67 -7.73
CA ILE A 366 -5.92 -20.85 -8.34
C ILE A 366 -6.80 -19.60 -8.22
N ASN A 367 -6.72 -18.89 -7.09
CA ASN A 367 -7.63 -17.76 -6.80
C ASN A 367 -7.09 -16.42 -7.27
N TYR A 368 -5.76 -16.25 -7.31
CA TYR A 368 -5.10 -14.96 -7.56
C TYR A 368 -3.92 -15.12 -8.52
N GLY A 369 -2.96 -16.00 -8.20
CA GLY A 369 -1.67 -16.03 -8.88
C GLY A 369 -1.74 -16.26 -10.39
N LYS A 370 -2.66 -17.10 -10.87
CA LYS A 370 -2.86 -17.32 -12.30
C LYS A 370 -3.30 -16.04 -13.03
N ASP A 371 -4.24 -15.30 -12.46
CA ASP A 371 -4.83 -14.10 -13.06
C ASP A 371 -3.87 -12.90 -12.97
N ASP A 372 -3.04 -12.86 -11.92
CA ASP A 372 -1.94 -11.90 -11.74
C ASP A 372 -0.72 -12.20 -12.64
N GLY A 373 -0.76 -13.28 -13.44
CA GLY A 373 0.35 -13.68 -14.30
C GLY A 373 1.58 -14.20 -13.55
N LYS A 374 1.41 -14.68 -12.31
CA LYS A 374 2.52 -15.21 -11.51
C LYS A 374 3.09 -16.49 -12.13
N ILE A 375 4.42 -16.56 -12.19
CA ILE A 375 5.18 -17.70 -12.70
C ILE A 375 5.19 -18.78 -11.63
N ALA A 376 4.64 -19.95 -11.96
CA ALA A 376 4.35 -20.98 -10.97
C ALA A 376 5.08 -22.31 -11.18
N SER A 377 5.95 -22.38 -12.17
CA SER A 377 6.83 -23.52 -12.45
C SER A 377 8.09 -23.02 -13.16
N ASP A 378 9.12 -23.87 -13.19
CA ASP A 378 10.34 -23.58 -13.94
C ASP A 378 10.10 -23.72 -15.45
N LEU A 379 9.92 -22.58 -16.13
CA LEU A 379 9.67 -22.48 -17.57
C LEU A 379 10.93 -22.72 -18.42
N SER A 380 12.12 -22.74 -17.80
CA SER A 380 13.40 -22.83 -18.52
C SER A 380 13.59 -24.12 -19.31
N ILE A 381 12.78 -25.15 -19.05
CA ILE A 381 12.88 -26.46 -19.71
C ILE A 381 12.30 -26.46 -21.14
N TYR A 382 11.39 -25.53 -21.45
CA TYR A 382 10.73 -25.42 -22.76
C TYR A 382 11.30 -24.29 -23.61
N ASP A 383 11.83 -23.27 -22.96
CA ASP A 383 12.41 -22.09 -23.57
C ASP A 383 13.73 -22.40 -24.31
N SER A 384 13.89 -21.79 -25.48
CA SER A 384 15.03 -21.95 -26.37
C SER A 384 15.18 -20.73 -27.29
N VAL A 385 16.30 -20.63 -27.99
CA VAL A 385 16.53 -19.58 -29.00
C VAL A 385 15.46 -19.50 -30.09
N ILE A 386 14.67 -20.55 -30.32
CA ILE A 386 13.59 -20.59 -31.32
C ILE A 386 12.18 -20.57 -30.72
N PHE A 387 12.05 -20.72 -29.40
CA PHE A 387 10.77 -20.71 -28.70
C PHE A 387 10.92 -20.07 -27.33
N ASN A 388 10.20 -18.98 -27.10
CA ASN A 388 10.02 -18.35 -25.80
C ASN A 388 8.52 -18.37 -25.49
N PHE A 389 8.16 -18.92 -24.35
CA PHE A 389 6.76 -19.11 -23.96
C PHE A 389 6.00 -17.77 -23.94
N ASN A 390 6.53 -16.76 -23.26
CA ASN A 390 5.90 -15.44 -23.10
C ASN A 390 5.75 -14.72 -24.45
N PHE A 391 6.78 -14.77 -25.30
CA PHE A 391 6.75 -14.25 -26.66
C PHE A 391 5.58 -14.86 -27.44
N TYR A 392 5.46 -16.19 -27.39
CA TYR A 392 4.52 -16.92 -28.22
C TYR A 392 3.05 -16.68 -27.80
N ILE A 393 2.74 -16.71 -26.50
CA ILE A 393 1.36 -16.42 -26.04
C ILE A 393 1.00 -14.93 -26.18
N THR A 394 1.98 -14.03 -26.12
CA THR A 394 1.75 -12.59 -26.28
C THR A 394 1.50 -12.25 -27.74
N LYS A 395 2.24 -12.88 -28.67
CA LYS A 395 2.05 -12.68 -30.11
C LYS A 395 0.78 -13.32 -30.64
N TYR A 396 0.39 -14.48 -30.12
CA TYR A 396 -0.73 -15.27 -30.63
C TYR A 396 -1.88 -15.36 -29.63
N GLU A 397 -2.84 -14.44 -29.77
CA GLU A 397 -3.99 -14.33 -28.86
C GLU A 397 -4.86 -15.61 -28.83
N ASP A 398 -4.96 -16.33 -29.95
CA ASP A 398 -5.68 -17.60 -30.05
C ASP A 398 -5.08 -18.67 -29.11
N ILE A 399 -3.75 -18.70 -29.01
CA ILE A 399 -3.02 -19.62 -28.13
C ILE A 399 -3.23 -19.24 -26.67
N ARG A 400 -3.11 -17.95 -26.33
CA ARG A 400 -3.39 -17.44 -24.99
C ARG A 400 -4.82 -17.74 -24.54
N LYS A 401 -5.81 -17.54 -25.42
CA LYS A 401 -7.23 -17.83 -25.11
C LYS A 401 -7.49 -19.32 -24.91
N THR A 402 -6.79 -20.18 -25.66
CA THR A 402 -7.05 -21.63 -25.65
C THR A 402 -6.32 -22.32 -24.50
N PHE A 403 -5.03 -22.03 -24.31
CA PHE A 403 -4.15 -22.76 -23.39
C PHE A 403 -3.77 -21.94 -22.15
N GLY A 404 -3.98 -20.63 -22.15
CA GLY A 404 -3.60 -19.75 -21.04
C GLY A 404 -2.10 -19.86 -20.75
N ASN A 405 -1.76 -20.14 -19.49
CA ASN A 405 -0.39 -20.29 -19.01
C ASN A 405 0.12 -21.75 -18.99
N ASP A 406 -0.55 -22.68 -19.68
CA ASP A 406 -0.12 -24.09 -19.81
C ASP A 406 1.09 -24.18 -20.77
N ALA A 407 2.29 -23.96 -20.23
CA ALA A 407 3.54 -23.89 -21.00
C ALA A 407 3.80 -25.15 -21.84
N THR A 408 3.46 -26.32 -21.31
CA THR A 408 3.61 -27.59 -22.03
C THR A 408 2.62 -27.70 -23.18
N ALA A 409 1.35 -27.37 -22.98
CA ALA A 409 0.37 -27.40 -24.08
C ALA A 409 0.71 -26.37 -25.16
N VAL A 410 1.18 -25.18 -24.75
CA VAL A 410 1.64 -24.13 -25.66
C VAL A 410 2.88 -24.57 -26.44
N TYR A 411 3.87 -25.18 -25.79
CA TYR A 411 5.05 -25.73 -26.44
C TYR A 411 4.70 -26.88 -27.40
N ASN A 412 3.86 -27.82 -26.97
CA ASN A 412 3.38 -28.92 -27.81
C ASN A 412 2.62 -28.40 -29.04
N HIS A 413 1.79 -27.36 -28.87
CA HIS A 413 1.14 -26.70 -29.99
C HIS A 413 2.18 -26.11 -30.96
N PHE A 414 3.19 -25.40 -30.46
CA PHE A 414 4.24 -24.84 -31.30
C PHE A 414 4.96 -25.91 -32.12
N VAL A 415 5.37 -27.01 -31.49
CA VAL A 415 6.09 -28.10 -32.18
C VAL A 415 5.20 -28.83 -33.18
N GLN A 416 3.94 -29.13 -32.83
CA GLN A 416 3.05 -29.93 -33.68
C GLN A 416 2.45 -29.15 -34.85
N TYR A 417 2.11 -27.87 -34.60
CA TYR A 417 1.36 -27.00 -35.51
C TYR A 417 2.10 -25.70 -35.80
N GLY A 418 2.57 -24.98 -34.78
CA GLY A 418 3.19 -23.66 -34.93
C GLY A 418 4.35 -23.60 -35.92
N MET A 419 5.27 -24.58 -35.89
CA MET A 419 6.40 -24.66 -36.84
C MET A 419 5.94 -24.87 -38.29
N LYS A 420 4.88 -25.66 -38.50
CA LYS A 420 4.31 -25.91 -39.84
C LYS A 420 3.56 -24.68 -40.36
N GLU A 421 2.91 -23.96 -39.46
CA GLU A 421 2.21 -22.70 -39.73
C GLU A 421 3.18 -21.53 -39.95
N GLY A 422 4.45 -21.70 -39.59
CA GLY A 422 5.48 -20.67 -39.71
C GLY A 422 5.37 -19.58 -38.63
N ARG A 423 4.86 -19.93 -37.45
CA ARG A 423 4.69 -18.99 -36.33
C ARG A 423 6.04 -18.63 -35.71
N GLN A 424 6.31 -17.34 -35.52
CA GLN A 424 7.49 -16.86 -34.83
C GLN A 424 7.31 -17.03 -33.33
N ALA A 425 8.20 -17.73 -32.65
CA ALA A 425 8.10 -17.97 -31.21
C ALA A 425 9.25 -17.35 -30.39
N SER A 426 10.20 -16.64 -31.01
CA SER A 426 11.23 -15.88 -30.30
C SER A 426 11.66 -14.64 -31.09
N ILE A 427 12.35 -13.71 -30.42
CA ILE A 427 12.95 -12.51 -31.05
C ILE A 427 14.07 -12.90 -32.02
N ILE A 428 14.85 -13.94 -31.67
CA ILE A 428 16.09 -14.31 -32.37
C ILE A 428 15.80 -15.06 -33.68
N PHE A 429 14.67 -15.77 -33.78
CA PHE A 429 14.34 -16.62 -34.92
C PHE A 429 13.00 -16.27 -35.58
N ASP A 430 13.06 -15.75 -36.81
CA ASP A 430 11.93 -15.59 -37.72
C ASP A 430 12.12 -16.51 -38.94
N VAL A 431 11.28 -17.54 -39.06
CA VAL A 431 11.38 -18.54 -40.12
C VAL A 431 11.23 -17.94 -41.52
N GLN A 432 10.41 -16.89 -41.68
CA GLN A 432 10.21 -16.26 -42.99
C GLN A 432 11.44 -15.45 -43.37
N PHE A 433 12.02 -14.71 -42.42
CA PHE A 433 13.30 -14.03 -42.62
C PHE A 433 14.40 -15.04 -42.98
N TYR A 434 14.55 -16.12 -42.20
CA TYR A 434 15.59 -17.12 -42.39
C TYR A 434 15.46 -17.84 -43.74
N LYS A 435 14.23 -18.25 -44.13
CA LYS A 435 13.94 -18.81 -45.45
C LYS A 435 14.26 -17.83 -46.57
N ASN A 436 13.90 -16.56 -46.45
CA ASN A 436 14.12 -15.56 -47.50
C ASN A 436 15.58 -15.11 -47.62
N LYS A 437 16.35 -15.17 -46.53
CA LYS A 437 17.77 -14.83 -46.54
C LYS A 437 18.64 -15.90 -47.19
N TYR A 438 18.35 -17.18 -46.96
CA TYR A 438 19.23 -18.29 -47.36
C TYR A 438 18.70 -19.10 -48.56
N GLU A 439 19.26 -18.83 -49.75
CA GLU A 439 18.84 -19.47 -51.01
C GLU A 439 19.14 -20.98 -51.05
N ASP A 440 20.26 -21.41 -50.45
CA ASP A 440 20.63 -22.82 -50.31
C ASP A 440 19.55 -23.62 -49.56
N LEU A 441 19.02 -23.06 -48.48
CA LEU A 441 17.94 -23.70 -47.71
C LEU A 441 16.62 -23.69 -48.48
N ARG A 442 16.33 -22.65 -49.29
CA ARG A 442 15.17 -22.67 -50.21
C ARG A 442 15.25 -23.78 -51.23
N LYS A 443 16.44 -24.02 -51.80
CA LYS A 443 16.67 -25.13 -52.74
C LYS A 443 16.53 -26.50 -52.04
N ALA A 444 16.98 -26.62 -50.79
CA ALA A 444 16.97 -27.88 -50.06
C ALA A 444 15.59 -28.24 -49.45
N PHE A 445 14.88 -27.28 -48.86
CA PHE A 445 13.68 -27.53 -48.04
C PHE A 445 12.38 -27.05 -48.70
N GLY A 446 12.44 -26.19 -49.70
CA GLY A 446 11.25 -25.67 -50.39
C GLY A 446 10.27 -24.95 -49.46
N ASN A 447 9.08 -25.51 -49.29
CA ASN A 447 8.02 -24.93 -48.45
C ASN A 447 7.84 -25.63 -47.10
N ASP A 448 8.70 -26.59 -46.75
CA ASP A 448 8.66 -27.30 -45.48
C ASP A 448 9.26 -26.42 -44.37
N LEU A 449 8.43 -25.56 -43.78
CA LEU A 449 8.87 -24.56 -42.78
C LEU A 449 9.51 -25.20 -41.54
N ALA A 450 9.03 -26.37 -41.10
CA ALA A 450 9.56 -27.07 -39.94
C ALA A 450 11.05 -27.42 -40.10
N LYS A 451 11.50 -27.77 -41.31
CA LYS A 451 12.91 -28.05 -41.58
C LYS A 451 13.83 -26.85 -41.37
N TYR A 452 13.33 -25.63 -41.55
CA TYR A 452 14.11 -24.41 -41.31
C TYR A 452 14.36 -24.18 -39.81
N TYR A 453 13.38 -24.45 -38.94
CA TYR A 453 13.55 -24.40 -37.48
C TYR A 453 14.61 -25.42 -37.06
N ASN A 454 14.47 -26.68 -37.48
CA ASN A 454 15.40 -27.75 -37.14
C ASN A 454 16.81 -27.45 -37.63
N HIS A 455 16.96 -26.99 -38.88
CA HIS A 455 18.26 -26.62 -39.43
C HIS A 455 18.94 -25.52 -38.61
N PHE A 456 18.20 -24.48 -38.19
CA PHE A 456 18.80 -23.40 -37.41
C PHE A 456 19.34 -23.88 -36.06
N VAL A 457 18.59 -24.75 -35.39
CA VAL A 457 18.99 -25.35 -34.10
C VAL A 457 20.19 -26.29 -34.27
N GLU A 458 20.19 -27.14 -35.29
CA GLU A 458 21.23 -28.17 -35.46
C GLU A 458 22.54 -27.62 -36.04
N TYR A 459 22.44 -26.68 -36.98
CA TYR A 459 23.56 -26.18 -37.80
C TYR A 459 23.65 -24.66 -37.87
N GLY A 460 22.51 -23.97 -38.04
CA GLY A 460 22.49 -22.54 -38.35
C GLY A 460 23.17 -21.66 -37.30
N MET A 461 23.01 -21.95 -36.01
CA MET A 461 23.73 -21.22 -34.95
C MET A 461 25.24 -21.47 -35.00
N LYS A 462 25.68 -22.72 -35.23
CA LYS A 462 27.11 -23.06 -35.35
C LYS A 462 27.74 -22.36 -36.54
N GLU A 463 27.03 -22.31 -37.66
CA GLU A 463 27.43 -21.61 -38.87
C GLU A 463 27.39 -20.08 -38.72
N GLY A 464 26.78 -19.56 -37.65
CA GLY A 464 26.67 -18.13 -37.40
C GLY A 464 25.67 -17.43 -38.32
N ARG A 465 24.63 -18.14 -38.76
CA ARG A 465 23.60 -17.59 -39.66
C ARG A 465 22.67 -16.63 -38.93
N GLN A 466 22.31 -15.53 -39.61
CA GLN A 466 21.35 -14.56 -39.12
C GLN A 466 19.92 -15.06 -39.35
N ALA A 467 19.15 -15.26 -38.28
CA ALA A 467 17.79 -15.81 -38.38
C ALA A 467 16.66 -14.84 -38.01
N SER A 468 16.99 -13.61 -37.65
CA SER A 468 16.03 -12.51 -37.54
C SER A 468 16.69 -11.20 -37.95
N GLU A 469 15.90 -10.20 -38.27
CA GLU A 469 16.38 -8.84 -38.53
C GLU A 469 16.99 -8.20 -37.26
N LEU A 470 16.56 -8.63 -36.07
CA LEU A 470 16.87 -8.01 -34.78
C LEU A 470 18.14 -8.55 -34.13
N PHE A 471 18.65 -9.70 -34.58
CA PHE A 471 19.91 -10.27 -34.11
C PHE A 471 20.83 -10.61 -35.29
N ASP A 472 21.96 -9.91 -35.38
CA ASP A 472 23.09 -10.22 -36.28
C ASP A 472 24.31 -10.60 -35.44
N LEU A 473 24.73 -11.86 -35.57
CA LEU A 473 25.85 -12.40 -34.80
C LEU A 473 27.14 -11.59 -34.98
N GLN A 474 27.47 -11.18 -36.20
CA GLN A 474 28.73 -10.50 -36.47
C GLN A 474 28.71 -9.08 -35.91
N TYR A 475 27.58 -8.39 -36.06
CA TYR A 475 27.38 -7.10 -35.41
C TYR A 475 27.52 -7.21 -33.89
N TYR A 476 26.85 -8.20 -33.30
CA TYR A 476 26.83 -8.40 -31.85
C TYR A 476 28.23 -8.74 -31.30
N LYS A 477 28.99 -9.59 -32.01
CA LYS A 477 30.39 -9.88 -31.68
C LYS A 477 31.27 -8.63 -31.71
N ASN A 478 31.21 -7.87 -32.81
CA ASN A 478 32.08 -6.71 -33.02
C ASN A 478 31.75 -5.54 -32.10
N LYS A 479 30.52 -5.47 -31.58
CA LYS A 479 30.08 -4.40 -30.68
C LYS A 479 30.43 -4.65 -29.22
N TYR A 480 30.56 -5.92 -28.82
CA TYR A 480 30.69 -6.34 -27.43
C TYR A 480 31.94 -7.19 -27.21
N ASP A 481 33.09 -6.51 -27.12
CA ASP A 481 34.41 -7.14 -26.95
C ASP A 481 34.51 -8.01 -25.68
N ASP A 482 33.70 -7.72 -24.65
CA ASP A 482 33.61 -8.50 -23.41
C ASP A 482 33.17 -9.96 -23.65
N LEU A 483 32.32 -10.18 -24.66
CA LEU A 483 31.84 -11.51 -25.03
C LEU A 483 32.88 -12.29 -25.84
N ILE A 484 33.76 -11.60 -26.59
CA ILE A 484 34.87 -12.22 -27.33
C ILE A 484 35.84 -12.90 -26.37
N TYR A 485 36.17 -12.24 -25.25
CA TYR A 485 37.04 -12.81 -24.23
C TYR A 485 36.45 -14.08 -23.59
N SER A 486 35.12 -14.12 -23.42
CA SER A 486 34.42 -15.21 -22.73
C SER A 486 34.07 -16.40 -23.64
N TYR A 487 33.70 -16.15 -24.90
CA TYR A 487 33.11 -17.17 -25.78
C TYR A 487 33.93 -17.47 -27.05
N GLY A 488 34.85 -16.60 -27.43
CA GLY A 488 35.70 -16.77 -28.61
C GLY A 488 34.92 -17.12 -29.90
N ASN A 489 35.20 -18.29 -30.47
CA ASN A 489 34.57 -18.74 -31.72
C ASN A 489 33.30 -19.58 -31.52
N ALA A 490 32.83 -19.78 -30.29
CA ALA A 490 31.62 -20.56 -30.01
C ALA A 490 30.36 -19.76 -30.32
N ASN A 491 29.95 -19.73 -31.59
CA ASN A 491 28.82 -18.92 -32.08
C ASN A 491 27.53 -19.12 -31.28
N GLU A 492 27.20 -20.36 -30.91
CA GLU A 492 26.00 -20.71 -30.14
C GLU A 492 25.89 -19.95 -28.81
N ASN A 493 27.02 -19.71 -28.14
CA ASN A 493 27.04 -18.99 -26.86
C ASN A 493 26.60 -17.53 -27.00
N TYR A 494 26.80 -16.91 -28.15
CA TYR A 494 26.34 -15.53 -28.39
C TYR A 494 24.83 -15.44 -28.57
N TYR A 495 24.23 -16.42 -29.26
CA TYR A 495 22.77 -16.51 -29.37
C TYR A 495 22.14 -16.75 -28.01
N ASN A 496 22.69 -17.71 -27.24
CA ASN A 496 22.23 -18.01 -25.88
C ASN A 496 22.44 -16.84 -24.93
N HIS A 497 23.55 -16.09 -25.06
CA HIS A 497 23.78 -14.90 -24.24
C HIS A 497 22.74 -13.82 -24.53
N PHE A 498 22.50 -13.51 -25.81
CA PHE A 498 21.50 -12.50 -26.15
C PHE A 498 20.10 -12.90 -25.70
N TYR A 499 19.75 -14.17 -25.86
CA TYR A 499 18.50 -14.75 -25.39
C TYR A 499 18.31 -14.62 -23.87
N ASN A 500 19.32 -15.07 -23.09
CA ASN A 500 19.21 -15.16 -21.64
C ASN A 500 19.49 -13.84 -20.91
N TYR A 501 20.26 -12.93 -21.52
CA TYR A 501 20.78 -11.73 -20.83
C TYR A 501 20.74 -10.48 -21.72
N GLY A 502 21.11 -10.59 -23.00
CA GLY A 502 21.33 -9.41 -23.83
C GLY A 502 20.07 -8.56 -24.09
N ILE A 503 18.88 -9.16 -24.09
CA ILE A 503 17.60 -8.43 -24.20
C ILE A 503 17.39 -7.56 -22.95
N ASP A 504 17.55 -8.14 -21.76
CA ASP A 504 17.34 -7.45 -20.47
C ASP A 504 18.42 -6.41 -20.17
N GLU A 505 19.65 -6.65 -20.62
CA GLU A 505 20.76 -5.68 -20.54
C GLU A 505 20.59 -4.51 -21.53
N GLY A 506 19.61 -4.58 -22.44
CA GLY A 506 19.40 -3.57 -23.48
C GLY A 506 20.51 -3.54 -24.53
N ARG A 507 21.21 -4.67 -24.74
CA ARG A 507 22.27 -4.76 -25.75
C ARG A 507 21.68 -4.66 -27.16
N GLN A 508 22.36 -3.93 -28.03
CA GLN A 508 22.01 -3.79 -29.44
C GLN A 508 22.60 -4.95 -30.23
N ALA A 509 21.75 -5.87 -30.67
CA ALA A 509 22.17 -7.07 -31.40
C ALA A 509 22.15 -6.96 -32.92
N SER A 510 21.66 -5.86 -33.49
CA SER A 510 21.75 -5.61 -34.92
C SER A 510 21.95 -4.12 -35.20
N GLU A 511 22.53 -3.80 -36.35
CA GLU A 511 22.69 -2.41 -36.79
C GLU A 511 21.34 -1.72 -36.99
N VAL A 512 20.33 -2.48 -37.41
CA VAL A 512 19.01 -1.97 -37.81
C VAL A 512 18.07 -1.72 -36.63
N PHE A 513 18.35 -2.26 -35.44
CA PHE A 513 17.48 -2.05 -34.27
C PHE A 513 18.23 -1.88 -32.95
N ASN A 514 17.98 -0.75 -32.28
CA ASN A 514 18.43 -0.47 -30.92
C ASN A 514 17.22 -0.31 -30.00
N VAL A 515 17.03 -1.25 -29.08
CA VAL A 515 15.87 -1.27 -28.17
C VAL A 515 15.82 -0.06 -27.24
N LEU A 516 16.97 0.44 -26.77
CA LEU A 516 17.01 1.62 -25.90
C LEU A 516 16.67 2.89 -26.68
N ALA A 517 17.14 3.01 -27.92
CA ALA A 517 16.77 4.11 -28.80
C ALA A 517 15.28 4.08 -29.13
N TYR A 518 14.74 2.90 -29.46
CA TYR A 518 13.31 2.70 -29.73
C TYR A 518 12.45 3.01 -28.50
N LYS A 519 12.83 2.51 -27.32
CA LYS A 519 12.23 2.87 -26.03
C LYS A 519 12.24 4.38 -25.81
N ASN A 520 13.36 5.04 -26.05
CA ASN A 520 13.51 6.49 -25.81
C ASN A 520 12.82 7.36 -26.87
N ALA A 521 12.62 6.87 -28.08
CA ALA A 521 11.91 7.57 -29.14
C ALA A 521 10.39 7.63 -28.91
N TYR A 522 9.81 6.60 -28.26
CA TYR A 522 8.36 6.42 -28.16
C TYR A 522 7.84 6.46 -26.73
N GLU A 523 7.34 7.63 -26.32
CA GLU A 523 6.84 7.86 -24.96
C GLU A 523 5.60 7.02 -24.61
N ASP A 524 4.71 6.83 -25.58
CA ASP A 524 3.53 5.97 -25.43
C ASP A 524 3.93 4.54 -25.06
N LEU A 525 5.02 4.04 -25.65
CA LEU A 525 5.56 2.73 -25.30
C LEU A 525 6.24 2.76 -23.93
N ARG A 526 6.92 3.85 -23.54
CA ARG A 526 7.48 4.00 -22.18
C ARG A 526 6.43 3.98 -21.09
N LYS A 527 5.31 4.67 -21.32
CA LYS A 527 4.18 4.66 -20.38
C LYS A 527 3.54 3.27 -20.27
N THR A 528 3.55 2.51 -21.36
CA THR A 528 2.91 1.20 -21.42
C THR A 528 3.81 0.09 -20.85
N PHE A 529 5.09 0.08 -21.22
CA PHE A 529 6.01 -1.03 -20.96
C PHE A 529 7.06 -0.73 -19.87
N GLY A 530 7.30 0.54 -19.53
CA GLY A 530 8.28 0.90 -18.51
C GLY A 530 9.68 0.35 -18.82
N ASP A 531 10.21 -0.49 -17.92
CA ASP A 531 11.53 -1.12 -18.06
C ASP A 531 11.53 -2.51 -18.71
N ASP A 532 10.36 -3.02 -19.10
CA ASP A 532 10.24 -4.28 -19.85
C ASP A 532 10.78 -4.11 -21.29
N LEU A 533 12.07 -4.37 -21.48
CA LEU A 533 12.75 -4.23 -22.76
C LEU A 533 12.24 -5.24 -23.81
N GLU A 534 11.81 -6.43 -23.39
CA GLU A 534 11.26 -7.45 -24.27
C GLU A 534 9.97 -6.94 -24.96
N SER A 535 9.10 -6.26 -24.22
CA SER A 535 7.89 -5.64 -24.77
C SER A 535 8.15 -4.62 -25.88
N TYR A 536 9.29 -3.92 -25.88
CA TYR A 536 9.65 -3.00 -26.97
C TYR A 536 10.08 -3.74 -28.25
N TYR A 537 10.82 -4.85 -28.11
CA TYR A 537 11.10 -5.74 -29.24
C TYR A 537 9.78 -6.29 -29.80
N MET A 538 8.86 -6.75 -28.93
CA MET A 538 7.55 -7.26 -29.33
C MET A 538 6.71 -6.22 -30.06
N HIS A 539 6.65 -5.00 -29.54
CA HIS A 539 5.92 -3.91 -30.16
C HIS A 539 6.50 -3.61 -31.55
N TYR A 540 7.83 -3.54 -31.69
CA TYR A 540 8.45 -3.27 -32.99
C TYR A 540 8.12 -4.36 -34.02
N ILE A 541 8.22 -5.64 -33.62
CA ILE A 541 7.93 -6.80 -34.47
C ILE A 541 6.46 -6.81 -34.93
N ASN A 542 5.52 -6.52 -34.02
CA ASN A 542 4.09 -6.67 -34.29
C ASN A 542 3.45 -5.42 -34.93
N TYR A 543 3.92 -4.22 -34.58
CA TYR A 543 3.28 -2.96 -34.96
C TYR A 543 4.28 -1.92 -35.47
N GLY A 544 5.39 -1.72 -34.75
CA GLY A 544 6.30 -0.59 -34.98
C GLY A 544 6.87 -0.51 -36.40
N LYS A 545 7.23 -1.65 -37.00
CA LYS A 545 7.71 -1.68 -38.39
C LYS A 545 6.62 -1.32 -39.40
N ALA A 546 5.39 -1.79 -39.20
CA ALA A 546 4.25 -1.48 -40.06
C ALA A 546 3.80 -0.01 -39.92
N ASP A 547 3.88 0.52 -38.70
CA ASP A 547 3.50 1.90 -38.36
C ASP A 547 4.56 2.94 -38.80
N GLY A 548 5.67 2.51 -39.40
CA GLY A 548 6.75 3.40 -39.84
C GLY A 548 7.49 4.07 -38.68
N ARG A 549 7.51 3.45 -37.48
CA ARG A 549 8.23 3.97 -36.33
C ARG A 549 9.74 3.84 -36.54
N ASN A 550 10.41 4.98 -36.75
CA ASN A 550 11.85 5.11 -36.90
C ASN A 550 12.66 4.59 -35.70
N ILE A 551 13.82 4.00 -36.01
CA ILE A 551 14.65 3.22 -35.08
C ILE A 551 15.89 4.02 -34.63
N THR A 552 15.97 5.29 -35.05
CA THR A 552 17.00 6.32 -34.83
C THR A 552 18.42 5.79 -34.64
N THR A 553 19.09 5.48 -35.75
CA THR A 553 20.55 5.61 -35.88
C THR A 553 20.89 6.24 -37.23
N THR A 554 21.22 7.52 -37.24
CA THR A 554 22.09 8.10 -38.28
C THR A 554 23.18 8.91 -37.60
N THR A 555 24.41 8.44 -37.75
CA THR A 555 25.66 8.99 -37.27
C THR A 555 26.02 10.33 -37.94
N THR A 556 26.09 11.40 -37.16
CA THR A 556 27.18 12.40 -37.23
C THR A 556 27.62 12.69 -35.80
N ASN A 557 28.93 12.89 -35.56
CA ASN A 557 29.43 13.17 -34.21
C ASN A 557 28.92 14.57 -33.80
N VAL A 558 27.81 14.61 -33.08
CA VAL A 558 27.08 15.83 -32.72
C VAL A 558 27.72 16.55 -31.55
N ASN A 559 28.54 15.84 -30.77
CA ASN A 559 29.07 16.32 -29.50
C ASN A 559 30.44 16.98 -29.72
N THR A 560 30.58 18.20 -29.20
CA THR A 560 31.76 19.07 -29.23
C THR A 560 32.00 19.62 -27.82
N PRO A 561 33.19 20.19 -27.54
CA PRO A 561 33.48 20.81 -26.25
C PRO A 561 32.45 21.85 -25.77
N ILE A 562 31.79 22.55 -26.69
CA ILE A 562 30.79 23.57 -26.36
C ILE A 562 29.33 23.12 -26.52
N PHE A 563 29.09 21.97 -27.15
CA PHE A 563 27.75 21.48 -27.47
C PHE A 563 27.70 19.96 -27.42
N ASN A 564 26.92 19.42 -26.49
CA ASN A 564 26.57 18.01 -26.38
C ASN A 564 25.04 17.91 -26.51
N VAL A 565 24.56 17.14 -27.48
CA VAL A 565 23.14 17.09 -27.83
C VAL A 565 22.29 16.58 -26.66
N ASP A 566 22.76 15.55 -25.94
CA ASP A 566 22.10 15.02 -24.75
C ASP A 566 22.07 16.04 -23.63
N PHE A 567 23.19 16.72 -23.38
CA PHE A 567 23.26 17.73 -22.33
C PHE A 567 22.32 18.90 -22.62
N TYR A 568 22.33 19.42 -23.86
CA TYR A 568 21.53 20.56 -24.27
C TYR A 568 20.03 20.24 -24.32
N PHE A 569 19.68 19.07 -24.87
CA PHE A 569 18.31 18.55 -24.91
C PHE A 569 17.73 18.33 -23.50
N ASN A 570 18.51 17.72 -22.60
CA ASN A 570 18.06 17.45 -21.24
C ASN A 570 18.02 18.71 -20.36
N LYS A 571 18.92 19.68 -20.59
CA LYS A 571 18.95 20.95 -19.85
C LYS A 571 17.81 21.89 -20.24
N TYR A 572 17.47 21.97 -21.54
CA TYR A 572 16.52 22.96 -22.05
C TYR A 572 15.22 22.31 -22.52
N ARG A 573 14.21 22.37 -21.64
CA ARG A 573 12.88 21.80 -21.89
C ARG A 573 12.22 22.36 -23.14
N ASP A 574 12.35 23.66 -23.41
CA ASP A 574 11.77 24.29 -24.59
C ASP A 574 12.38 23.76 -25.90
N VAL A 575 13.67 23.41 -25.91
CA VAL A 575 14.32 22.76 -27.06
C VAL A 575 13.79 21.35 -27.24
N ARG A 576 13.67 20.60 -26.14
CA ARG A 576 13.07 19.25 -26.16
C ARG A 576 11.63 19.27 -26.66
N ASP A 577 10.83 20.21 -26.17
CA ASP A 577 9.40 20.31 -26.48
C ASP A 577 9.19 20.80 -27.92
N ALA A 578 10.07 21.65 -28.46
CA ALA A 578 9.96 22.20 -29.82
C ALA A 578 10.48 21.26 -30.92
N PHE A 579 11.56 20.51 -30.67
CA PHE A 579 12.25 19.75 -31.70
C PHE A 579 12.19 18.23 -31.50
N GLY A 580 11.72 17.74 -30.36
CA GLY A 580 11.93 16.34 -29.98
C GLY A 580 13.43 16.02 -29.94
N TYR A 581 13.80 14.73 -29.95
CA TYR A 581 15.22 14.33 -30.04
C TYR A 581 15.70 14.35 -31.52
N ASP A 582 15.39 15.42 -32.24
CA ASP A 582 15.93 15.68 -33.59
C ASP A 582 17.29 16.38 -33.45
N ILE A 583 18.34 15.58 -33.56
CA ILE A 583 19.72 16.00 -33.40
C ILE A 583 20.08 17.20 -34.28
N ASP A 584 19.64 17.21 -35.54
CA ASP A 584 19.99 18.26 -36.50
C ASP A 584 19.23 19.55 -36.20
N ALA A 585 17.95 19.45 -35.82
CA ALA A 585 17.15 20.61 -35.40
C ALA A 585 17.66 21.21 -34.08
N ILE A 586 18.02 20.37 -33.10
CA ILE A 586 18.59 20.80 -31.81
C ILE A 586 19.93 21.51 -32.03
N LYS A 587 20.81 20.93 -32.86
CA LYS A 587 22.12 21.52 -33.21
C LYS A 587 21.94 22.85 -33.95
N LYS A 588 21.01 22.89 -34.91
CA LYS A 588 20.68 24.12 -35.63
C LYS A 588 20.14 25.20 -34.68
N HIS A 589 19.24 24.84 -33.78
CA HIS A 589 18.70 25.75 -32.77
C HIS A 589 19.79 26.33 -31.87
N PHE A 590 20.73 25.51 -31.39
CA PHE A 590 21.85 26.00 -30.58
C PHE A 590 22.71 27.03 -31.34
N ASN A 591 23.06 26.74 -32.60
CA ASN A 591 23.88 27.64 -33.41
C ASN A 591 23.16 28.95 -33.75
N GLU A 592 21.86 28.91 -34.06
CA GLU A 592 21.10 30.08 -34.50
C GLU A 592 20.61 30.96 -33.33
N TYR A 593 20.26 30.34 -32.20
CA TYR A 593 19.60 30.98 -31.06
C TYR A 593 20.32 30.73 -29.74
N GLY A 594 20.65 29.47 -29.43
CA GLY A 594 21.21 29.09 -28.12
C GLY A 594 22.48 29.86 -27.73
N MET A 595 23.41 30.06 -28.66
CA MET A 595 24.63 30.87 -28.41
C MET A 595 24.33 32.35 -28.13
N LYS A 596 23.32 32.92 -28.79
CA LYS A 596 22.93 34.34 -28.59
C LYS A 596 22.23 34.53 -27.25
N GLU A 597 21.43 33.55 -26.85
CA GLU A 597 20.72 33.50 -25.58
C GLU A 597 21.63 33.14 -24.40
N GLY A 598 22.85 32.69 -24.69
CA GLY A 598 23.84 32.32 -23.68
C GLY A 598 23.58 30.97 -23.02
N ARG A 599 22.96 30.04 -23.75
CA ARG A 599 22.63 28.70 -23.24
C ARG A 599 23.86 27.80 -23.12
N GLN A 600 23.98 27.10 -22.00
CA GLN A 600 25.02 26.13 -21.75
C GLN A 600 24.68 24.79 -22.42
N ALA A 601 25.41 24.42 -23.46
CA ALA A 601 25.17 23.16 -24.17
C ALA A 601 26.19 22.06 -23.85
N SER A 602 27.13 22.28 -22.94
CA SER A 602 28.12 21.29 -22.53
C SER A 602 28.47 21.44 -21.06
N VAL A 603 28.84 20.32 -20.41
CA VAL A 603 29.36 20.28 -19.05
C VAL A 603 30.59 21.16 -18.89
N ILE A 604 31.46 21.20 -19.90
CA ILE A 604 32.78 21.85 -19.76
C ILE A 604 32.81 23.32 -20.20
N PHE A 605 31.73 23.85 -20.78
CA PHE A 605 31.67 25.24 -21.25
C PHE A 605 30.37 25.94 -20.84
N ASP A 606 30.49 26.90 -19.92
CA ASP A 606 29.45 27.84 -19.48
C ASP A 606 29.87 29.26 -19.89
N VAL A 607 29.12 29.87 -20.80
CA VAL A 607 29.46 31.18 -21.36
C VAL A 607 29.42 32.29 -20.31
N GLN A 608 28.55 32.20 -19.30
CA GLN A 608 28.46 33.21 -18.25
C GLN A 608 29.66 33.10 -17.31
N PHE A 609 30.03 31.87 -16.95
CA PHE A 609 31.27 31.61 -16.21
C PHE A 609 32.49 32.15 -16.97
N TYR A 610 32.61 31.81 -18.25
CA TYR A 610 33.74 32.20 -19.10
C TYR A 610 33.83 33.73 -19.28
N LYS A 611 32.71 34.39 -19.56
CA LYS A 611 32.60 35.85 -19.62
C LYS A 611 33.01 36.50 -18.30
N ASN A 612 32.52 36.00 -17.16
CA ASN A 612 32.78 36.59 -15.84
C ASN A 612 34.22 36.33 -15.37
N LYS A 613 34.86 35.27 -15.83
CA LYS A 613 36.25 34.96 -15.50
C LYS A 613 37.26 35.84 -16.25
N TYR A 614 37.03 36.13 -17.52
CA TYR A 614 38.02 36.77 -18.39
C TYR A 614 37.67 38.23 -18.73
N GLU A 615 38.32 39.18 -18.04
CA GLU A 615 38.08 40.62 -18.19
C GLU A 615 38.50 41.17 -19.56
N ASP A 616 39.56 40.63 -20.14
CA ASP A 616 40.03 40.92 -21.49
C ASP A 616 38.93 40.67 -22.52
N LEU A 617 38.23 39.53 -22.42
CA LEU A 617 37.13 39.19 -23.30
C LEU A 617 35.90 40.08 -23.05
N ARG A 618 35.62 40.47 -21.80
CA ARG A 618 34.56 41.45 -21.50
C ARG A 618 34.79 42.79 -22.15
N LYS A 619 36.04 43.28 -22.15
CA LYS A 619 36.42 44.53 -22.82
C LYS A 619 36.32 44.41 -24.33
N ALA A 620 36.72 43.27 -24.90
CA ALA A 620 36.74 43.06 -26.35
C ALA A 620 35.34 42.77 -26.95
N PHE A 621 34.51 41.98 -26.27
CA PHE A 621 33.25 41.45 -26.83
C PHE A 621 31.99 42.06 -26.21
N GLY A 622 32.09 42.72 -25.05
CA GLY A 622 30.95 43.30 -24.36
C GLY A 622 29.87 42.25 -24.03
N ASN A 623 28.64 42.49 -24.48
CA ASN A 623 27.49 41.59 -24.23
C ASN A 623 27.20 40.59 -25.37
N ASP A 624 28.04 40.55 -26.39
CA ASP A 624 27.87 39.62 -27.52
C ASP A 624 28.33 38.21 -27.14
N LEU A 625 27.40 37.41 -26.58
CA LEU A 625 27.69 36.08 -26.03
C LEU A 625 28.24 35.10 -27.07
N ALA A 626 27.79 35.19 -28.33
CA ALA A 626 28.24 34.32 -29.42
C ALA A 626 29.77 34.42 -29.66
N LYS A 627 30.35 35.60 -29.50
CA LYS A 627 31.81 35.79 -29.62
C LYS A 627 32.61 35.03 -28.56
N TYR A 628 32.04 34.83 -27.37
CA TYR A 628 32.70 34.05 -26.32
C TYR A 628 32.73 32.55 -26.64
N TYR A 629 31.66 31.99 -27.22
CA TYR A 629 31.64 30.60 -27.71
C TYR A 629 32.71 30.40 -28.79
N ASN A 630 32.73 31.29 -29.80
CA ASN A 630 33.69 31.21 -30.90
C ASN A 630 35.13 31.36 -30.42
N HIS A 631 35.39 32.34 -29.54
CA HIS A 631 36.72 32.52 -28.96
C HIS A 631 37.18 31.27 -28.22
N PHE A 632 36.32 30.61 -27.44
CA PHE A 632 36.73 29.42 -26.70
C PHE A 632 37.16 28.28 -27.63
N ILE A 633 36.42 28.04 -28.71
CA ILE A 633 36.78 27.04 -29.71
C ILE A 633 38.08 27.41 -30.43
N GLU A 634 38.22 28.66 -30.88
CA GLU A 634 39.33 29.07 -31.74
C GLU A 634 40.66 29.22 -30.97
N TYR A 635 40.60 29.77 -29.75
CA TYR A 635 41.76 30.18 -28.96
C TYR A 635 41.70 29.66 -27.52
N GLY A 636 40.56 29.76 -26.83
CA GLY A 636 40.46 29.46 -25.39
C GLY A 636 40.89 28.05 -25.01
N MET A 637 40.53 27.04 -25.82
CA MET A 637 40.99 25.67 -25.62
C MET A 637 42.51 25.52 -25.80
N LYS A 638 43.09 26.16 -26.81
CA LYS A 638 44.55 26.14 -27.07
C LYS A 638 45.34 26.87 -25.99
N GLU A 639 44.76 27.91 -25.42
CA GLU A 639 45.32 28.69 -24.32
C GLU A 639 45.13 28.02 -22.94
N GLY A 640 44.39 26.91 -22.89
CA GLY A 640 44.10 26.22 -21.63
C GLY A 640 43.20 27.02 -20.68
N ARG A 641 42.28 27.84 -21.20
CA ARG A 641 41.39 28.68 -20.39
C ARG A 641 40.24 27.89 -19.77
N GLN A 642 39.98 28.05 -18.48
CA GLN A 642 38.86 27.40 -17.79
C GLN A 642 37.52 28.04 -18.16
N ALA A 643 36.57 27.22 -18.63
CA ALA A 643 35.24 27.68 -19.05
C ALA A 643 34.06 27.10 -18.27
N SER A 644 34.30 26.26 -17.27
CA SER A 644 33.27 25.77 -16.34
C SER A 644 33.87 25.53 -14.96
N ALA A 645 33.01 25.32 -13.97
CA ALA A 645 33.45 25.01 -12.61
C ALA A 645 33.99 23.57 -12.50
N VAL A 646 33.48 22.64 -13.30
CA VAL A 646 33.83 21.21 -13.25
C VAL A 646 35.15 20.84 -13.93
N LEU A 647 35.66 21.67 -14.86
CA LEU A 647 36.92 21.40 -15.55
C LEU A 647 37.81 22.64 -15.61
N ASN A 648 38.93 22.59 -14.89
CA ASN A 648 40.08 23.48 -15.06
C ASN A 648 41.19 22.66 -15.73
N VAL A 649 41.37 22.84 -17.04
CA VAL A 649 42.27 21.97 -17.83
C VAL A 649 43.73 22.03 -17.37
N GLN A 650 44.17 23.17 -16.82
CA GLN A 650 45.53 23.30 -16.28
C GLN A 650 45.69 22.50 -14.98
N TYR A 651 44.69 22.56 -14.10
CA TYR A 651 44.63 21.70 -12.92
C TYR A 651 44.61 20.22 -13.33
N TYR A 652 43.74 19.87 -14.28
CA TYR A 652 43.57 18.50 -14.76
C TYR A 652 44.86 17.93 -15.37
N LYS A 653 45.55 18.72 -16.20
CA LYS A 653 46.88 18.39 -16.74
C LYS A 653 47.91 18.15 -15.65
N ASN A 654 48.01 19.05 -14.67
CA ASN A 654 49.02 18.97 -13.61
C ASN A 654 48.73 17.91 -12.54
N LYS A 655 47.49 17.42 -12.49
CA LYS A 655 47.07 16.38 -11.53
C LYS A 655 47.35 14.96 -12.02
N TYR A 656 47.30 14.74 -13.33
CA TYR A 656 47.30 13.40 -13.93
C TYR A 656 48.53 13.20 -14.83
N ASP A 657 49.59 12.65 -14.24
CA ASP A 657 50.88 12.42 -14.91
C ASP A 657 50.76 11.54 -16.17
N ASP A 658 49.80 10.60 -16.19
CA ASP A 658 49.53 9.74 -17.34
C ASP A 658 49.03 10.53 -18.56
N LEU A 659 48.20 11.55 -18.33
CA LEU A 659 47.73 12.44 -19.39
C LEU A 659 48.82 13.42 -19.80
N LEU A 660 49.63 13.90 -18.84
CA LEU A 660 50.79 14.74 -19.13
C LEU A 660 51.79 14.04 -20.05
N TYR A 661 52.05 12.77 -19.78
CA TYR A 661 52.89 11.92 -20.63
C TYR A 661 52.28 11.70 -22.03
N ALA A 662 50.96 11.46 -22.10
CA ALA A 662 50.28 11.15 -23.35
C ALA A 662 50.08 12.37 -24.27
N TYR A 663 49.81 13.55 -23.71
CA TYR A 663 49.32 14.71 -24.47
C TYR A 663 50.23 15.94 -24.40
N GLY A 664 51.20 15.98 -23.48
CA GLY A 664 52.13 17.11 -23.34
C GLY A 664 51.41 18.44 -23.14
N ASP A 665 51.77 19.47 -23.93
CA ASP A 665 51.15 20.80 -23.87
C ASP A 665 49.86 20.94 -24.71
N ASN A 666 49.34 19.85 -25.29
CA ASN A 666 48.15 19.91 -26.13
C ASN A 666 46.86 19.91 -25.31
N TYR A 667 46.46 21.09 -24.81
CA TYR A 667 45.26 21.29 -23.99
C TYR A 667 43.97 20.75 -24.61
N ILE A 668 43.84 20.69 -25.94
CA ILE A 668 42.65 20.18 -26.63
C ILE A 668 42.39 18.71 -26.27
N GLU A 669 43.44 17.89 -26.22
CA GLU A 669 43.32 16.46 -25.89
C GLU A 669 42.85 16.23 -24.45
N TYR A 670 43.22 17.11 -23.52
CA TYR A 670 42.73 17.03 -22.14
C TYR A 670 41.23 17.34 -22.03
N TYR A 671 40.72 18.29 -22.82
CA TYR A 671 39.28 18.55 -22.90
C TYR A 671 38.52 17.36 -23.46
N ASN A 672 39.02 16.78 -24.56
CA ASN A 672 38.40 15.60 -25.18
C ASN A 672 38.44 14.39 -24.25
N HIS A 673 39.60 14.10 -23.65
CA HIS A 673 39.75 13.02 -22.68
C HIS A 673 38.77 13.17 -21.52
N PHE A 674 38.63 14.37 -20.95
CA PHE A 674 37.72 14.57 -19.82
C PHE A 674 36.26 14.25 -20.20
N LEU A 675 35.83 14.69 -21.39
CA LEU A 675 34.50 14.43 -21.92
C LEU A 675 34.24 12.94 -22.25
N GLU A 676 35.22 12.25 -22.82
CA GLU A 676 35.03 10.88 -23.30
C GLU A 676 35.21 9.83 -22.21
N LYS A 677 36.16 10.07 -21.29
CA LYS A 677 36.66 9.09 -20.31
C LYS A 677 36.74 9.64 -18.89
N GLY A 678 37.26 10.85 -18.72
CA GLY A 678 37.58 11.41 -17.39
C GLY A 678 36.39 11.46 -16.44
N MET A 679 35.21 11.88 -16.90
CA MET A 679 33.99 11.88 -16.07
C MET A 679 33.52 10.48 -15.67
N LYS A 680 33.67 9.49 -16.57
CA LYS A 680 33.28 8.08 -16.32
C LYS A 680 34.20 7.41 -15.32
N GLU A 681 35.50 7.71 -15.42
CA GLU A 681 36.53 7.26 -14.48
C GLU A 681 36.45 7.96 -13.12
N GLY A 682 35.65 9.03 -13.01
CA GLY A 682 35.56 9.84 -11.79
C GLY A 682 36.78 10.72 -11.54
N ARG A 683 37.51 11.11 -12.59
CA ARG A 683 38.69 11.97 -12.45
C ARG A 683 38.28 13.40 -12.06
N GLN A 684 38.98 13.98 -11.11
CA GLN A 684 38.71 15.33 -10.63
C GLN A 684 39.18 16.37 -11.67
N GLY A 685 38.23 16.98 -12.36
CA GLY A 685 38.48 17.95 -13.44
C GLY A 685 38.94 19.33 -12.97
N SER A 686 38.63 19.72 -11.74
CA SER A 686 39.03 21.02 -11.18
C SER A 686 39.26 20.96 -9.68
N ASP A 687 39.95 21.97 -9.16
CA ASP A 687 40.10 22.24 -7.74
C ASP A 687 38.78 22.67 -7.07
N ALA A 688 37.80 23.12 -7.86
CA ALA A 688 36.50 23.59 -7.36
C ALA A 688 35.43 22.48 -7.24
N PHE A 689 35.62 21.32 -7.87
CA PHE A 689 34.62 20.24 -7.88
C PHE A 689 35.28 18.87 -7.76
N ASP A 690 34.89 18.11 -6.72
CA ASP A 690 35.26 16.72 -6.50
C ASP A 690 34.00 15.84 -6.55
N VAL A 691 33.96 14.89 -7.49
CA VAL A 691 32.80 14.04 -7.75
C VAL A 691 32.49 13.07 -6.62
N TYR A 692 33.51 12.55 -5.94
CA TYR A 692 33.32 11.60 -4.85
C TYR A 692 32.85 12.32 -3.58
N PHE A 693 33.38 13.52 -3.33
CA PHE A 693 32.86 14.39 -2.29
C PHE A 693 31.39 14.74 -2.56
N TYR A 694 31.04 15.15 -3.79
CA TYR A 694 29.67 15.48 -4.18
C TYR A 694 28.73 14.27 -4.05
N LYS A 695 29.12 13.09 -4.57
CA LYS A 695 28.37 11.84 -4.44
C LYS A 695 28.10 11.45 -2.98
N ASN A 696 29.09 11.61 -2.09
CA ASN A 696 28.94 11.24 -0.68
C ASN A 696 28.19 12.29 0.15
N LYS A 697 28.14 13.54 -0.32
CA LYS A 697 27.42 14.62 0.37
C LYS A 697 25.90 14.56 0.11
N TYR A 698 25.46 14.17 -1.09
CA TYR A 698 24.06 14.16 -1.50
C TYR A 698 23.54 12.73 -1.70
N GLU A 699 23.05 12.12 -0.60
CA GLU A 699 22.63 10.70 -0.57
C GLU A 699 21.40 10.40 -1.47
N ASP A 700 20.55 11.41 -1.72
CA ASP A 700 19.44 11.35 -2.65
C ASP A 700 19.93 11.19 -4.10
N VAL A 701 20.88 12.04 -4.51
CA VAL A 701 21.56 11.95 -5.80
C VAL A 701 22.35 10.64 -5.90
N LYS A 702 22.91 10.16 -4.79
CA LYS A 702 23.58 8.86 -4.69
C LYS A 702 22.65 7.68 -4.92
N THR A 703 21.45 7.72 -4.33
CA THR A 703 20.41 6.70 -4.54
C THR A 703 19.94 6.68 -5.99
N LEU A 704 19.82 7.86 -6.62
CA LEU A 704 19.36 8.00 -8.01
C LEU A 704 20.39 7.54 -9.06
N PHE A 705 21.67 7.87 -8.86
CA PHE A 705 22.71 7.64 -9.89
C PHE A 705 23.63 6.45 -9.60
N GLY A 706 23.60 5.92 -8.38
CA GLY A 706 24.38 4.75 -7.98
C GLY A 706 25.87 4.92 -8.22
N ASN A 707 26.44 4.10 -9.11
CA ASN A 707 27.87 4.16 -9.46
C ASN A 707 28.16 4.91 -10.77
N ASN A 708 27.16 5.52 -11.40
CA ASN A 708 27.36 6.28 -12.63
C ASN A 708 27.92 7.69 -12.32
N LEU A 709 29.26 7.80 -12.28
CA LEU A 709 29.97 9.03 -11.90
C LEU A 709 29.72 10.20 -12.84
N GLU A 710 29.51 9.95 -14.14
CA GLU A 710 29.25 10.97 -15.16
C GLU A 710 27.99 11.80 -14.85
N LYS A 711 26.94 11.15 -14.33
CA LYS A 711 25.69 11.83 -13.95
C LYS A 711 25.88 12.87 -12.85
N TYR A 712 26.85 12.71 -11.96
CA TYR A 712 27.11 13.67 -10.89
C TYR A 712 27.74 14.97 -11.40
N TYR A 713 28.63 14.90 -12.41
CA TYR A 713 29.18 16.10 -13.08
C TYR A 713 28.08 16.89 -13.79
N ILE A 714 27.19 16.18 -14.50
CA ILE A 714 26.04 16.78 -15.19
C ILE A 714 25.07 17.41 -14.19
N ASN A 715 24.76 16.69 -13.10
CA ASN A 715 23.85 17.17 -12.06
C ASN A 715 24.38 18.42 -11.36
N TYR A 716 25.68 18.51 -11.10
CA TYR A 716 26.29 19.71 -10.56
C TYR A 716 26.16 20.92 -11.51
N GLU A 717 26.31 20.71 -12.82
CA GLU A 717 26.15 21.76 -13.85
C GLU A 717 24.68 22.12 -14.14
N TYR A 718 23.73 21.24 -13.78
CA TYR A 718 22.29 21.51 -13.88
C TYR A 718 21.74 22.21 -12.63
N PHE A 719 22.15 21.77 -11.45
CA PHE A 719 21.49 22.11 -10.18
C PHE A 719 22.47 22.52 -9.08
N GLY A 720 23.73 22.10 -9.14
CA GLY A 720 24.74 22.37 -8.10
C GLY A 720 25.21 23.82 -8.03
N LYS A 721 25.09 24.58 -9.12
CA LYS A 721 25.45 26.02 -9.18
C LYS A 721 24.41 26.94 -8.54
N GLU A 722 23.17 26.48 -8.42
CA GLU A 722 22.04 27.18 -7.84
C GLU A 722 21.42 26.25 -6.79
N GLU A 723 21.97 26.15 -5.58
CA GLU A 723 21.41 25.26 -4.54
C GLU A 723 19.93 25.59 -4.26
N LYS A 724 19.05 24.87 -4.97
CA LYS A 724 17.61 24.63 -4.81
C LYS A 724 17.19 23.82 -6.06
N LEU A 725 16.97 22.51 -5.96
CA LEU A 725 15.77 21.84 -6.48
C LEU A 725 15.79 20.30 -6.38
N VAL A 726 14.61 19.82 -5.98
CA VAL A 726 14.08 18.46 -5.97
C VAL A 726 13.64 18.07 -7.38
N ALA A 727 14.07 16.91 -7.87
CA ALA A 727 13.62 16.31 -9.13
C ALA A 727 12.24 15.64 -8.97
N VAL A 728 11.27 15.94 -9.84
CA VAL A 728 10.13 15.07 -10.16
C VAL A 728 9.79 15.22 -11.65
N ASP A 729 9.77 14.06 -12.31
CA ASP A 729 9.16 13.59 -13.56
C ASP A 729 8.56 14.59 -14.59
N SER A 730 8.95 14.44 -15.86
CA SER A 730 8.63 15.35 -16.96
C SER A 730 7.63 14.78 -17.98
N ASN A 731 6.51 14.22 -17.51
CA ASN A 731 5.31 14.08 -18.34
C ASN A 731 3.98 14.25 -17.60
N SER A 732 4.06 14.96 -16.47
CA SER A 732 2.89 15.52 -15.82
C SER A 732 2.99 17.03 -15.90
N PHE A 733 1.97 17.69 -16.47
CA PHE A 733 1.73 19.10 -16.14
C PHE A 733 1.39 19.27 -14.66
N ASP A 734 1.17 18.15 -13.96
CA ASP A 734 0.79 18.17 -12.57
C ASP A 734 1.92 18.75 -11.74
N SER A 735 1.57 19.80 -11.04
CA SER A 735 2.37 20.50 -10.07
C SER A 735 1.52 20.66 -8.82
N PRO A 736 2.10 21.03 -7.68
CA PRO A 736 1.33 21.30 -6.46
C PRO A 736 0.20 22.33 -6.61
N ILE A 737 0.17 23.10 -7.71
CA ILE A 737 -0.87 24.08 -8.02
C ILE A 737 -1.76 23.73 -9.22
N TYR A 738 -1.41 22.70 -10.01
CA TYR A 738 -2.15 22.28 -11.21
C TYR A 738 -2.21 20.76 -11.32
N ASN A 739 -3.37 20.18 -11.58
CA ASN A 739 -3.55 18.81 -11.98
C ASN A 739 -4.60 18.78 -13.10
N PHE A 740 -4.26 18.20 -14.25
CA PHE A 740 -5.11 18.28 -15.44
C PHE A 740 -6.52 17.70 -15.19
N ASP A 741 -6.58 16.49 -14.63
CA ASP A 741 -7.84 15.77 -14.41
C ASP A 741 -8.74 16.53 -13.42
N PHE A 742 -8.17 17.13 -12.38
CA PHE A 742 -8.89 17.98 -11.45
C PHE A 742 -9.44 19.22 -12.14
N TYR A 743 -8.60 19.93 -12.89
CA TYR A 743 -8.94 21.21 -13.50
C TYR A 743 -10.03 21.09 -14.57
N ILE A 744 -9.93 20.08 -15.45
CA ILE A 744 -10.92 19.87 -16.52
C ILE A 744 -12.27 19.35 -16.01
N ASN A 745 -12.26 18.57 -14.92
CA ASN A 745 -13.49 18.07 -14.31
C ASN A 745 -14.19 19.13 -13.44
N LYS A 746 -13.43 20.07 -12.86
CA LYS A 746 -13.98 21.17 -12.06
C LYS A 746 -14.64 22.25 -12.93
N TYR A 747 -14.08 22.54 -14.11
CA TYR A 747 -14.51 23.64 -14.97
C TYR A 747 -15.13 23.15 -16.29
N GLU A 748 -16.46 23.05 -16.31
CA GLU A 748 -17.21 22.56 -17.49
C GLU A 748 -17.02 23.44 -18.73
N ASP A 749 -16.81 24.75 -18.56
CA ASP A 749 -16.51 25.68 -19.65
C ASP A 749 -15.22 25.32 -20.39
N LEU A 750 -14.19 24.85 -19.65
CA LEU A 750 -12.95 24.36 -20.25
C LEU A 750 -13.16 23.05 -21.01
N ARG A 751 -13.96 22.14 -20.46
CA ARG A 751 -14.30 20.87 -21.12
C ARG A 751 -15.08 21.12 -22.42
N LYS A 752 -15.95 22.13 -22.46
CA LYS A 752 -16.69 22.54 -23.67
C LYS A 752 -15.80 23.26 -24.69
N ALA A 753 -14.88 24.10 -24.23
CA ALA A 753 -14.03 24.91 -25.10
C ALA A 753 -12.81 24.16 -25.67
N PHE A 754 -12.21 23.27 -24.87
CA PHE A 754 -10.91 22.65 -25.16
C PHE A 754 -10.96 21.12 -25.13
N GLY A 755 -12.10 20.50 -24.79
CA GLY A 755 -12.22 19.05 -24.68
C GLY A 755 -11.31 18.49 -23.59
N TYR A 756 -10.50 17.48 -23.94
CA TYR A 756 -9.48 16.89 -23.06
C TYR A 756 -8.04 17.22 -23.53
N ASP A 757 -7.85 18.31 -24.27
CA ASP A 757 -6.53 18.79 -24.69
C ASP A 757 -5.73 19.30 -23.47
N LYS A 758 -4.78 18.48 -23.00
CA LYS A 758 -3.97 18.78 -21.81
C LYS A 758 -3.15 20.06 -21.94
N ASN A 759 -2.68 20.37 -23.15
CA ASN A 759 -1.84 21.53 -23.42
C ASN A 759 -2.68 22.80 -23.45
N ALA A 760 -3.80 22.79 -24.19
CA ALA A 760 -4.70 23.95 -24.25
C ALA A 760 -5.29 24.29 -22.88
N VAL A 761 -5.61 23.26 -22.08
CA VAL A 761 -6.15 23.41 -20.72
C VAL A 761 -5.07 23.93 -19.74
N HIS A 762 -3.82 23.47 -19.87
CA HIS A 762 -2.68 24.00 -19.10
C HIS A 762 -2.34 25.44 -19.49
N ASP A 763 -2.26 25.74 -20.78
CA ASP A 763 -1.99 27.09 -21.28
C ASP A 763 -3.08 28.08 -20.86
N HIS A 764 -4.34 27.62 -20.86
CA HIS A 764 -5.43 28.39 -20.29
C HIS A 764 -5.19 28.68 -18.80
N PHE A 765 -4.78 27.70 -17.99
CA PHE A 765 -4.48 27.91 -16.57
C PHE A 765 -3.36 28.95 -16.37
N VAL A 766 -2.23 28.80 -17.05
CA VAL A 766 -1.09 29.71 -16.90
C VAL A 766 -1.42 31.12 -17.36
N LYS A 767 -2.10 31.26 -18.51
CA LYS A 767 -2.36 32.57 -19.13
C LYS A 767 -3.54 33.31 -18.50
N TYR A 768 -4.58 32.58 -18.12
CA TYR A 768 -5.86 33.13 -17.66
C TYR A 768 -6.27 32.60 -16.29
N GLY A 769 -6.23 31.28 -16.07
CA GLY A 769 -6.71 30.64 -14.83
C GLY A 769 -6.07 31.19 -13.55
N MET A 770 -4.75 31.42 -13.53
CA MET A 770 -4.07 32.03 -12.37
C MET A 770 -4.55 33.45 -12.08
N LYS A 771 -4.84 34.25 -13.12
CA LYS A 771 -5.35 35.62 -12.99
C LYS A 771 -6.81 35.64 -12.55
N GLU A 772 -7.59 34.70 -13.06
CA GLU A 772 -9.00 34.49 -12.70
C GLU A 772 -9.15 33.87 -11.29
N GLY A 773 -8.06 33.34 -10.73
CA GLY A 773 -8.07 32.69 -9.43
C GLY A 773 -8.68 31.27 -9.45
N ARG A 774 -8.62 30.58 -10.60
CA ARG A 774 -9.17 29.23 -10.74
C ARG A 774 -8.32 28.19 -10.01
N GLN A 775 -8.98 27.26 -9.33
CA GLN A 775 -8.32 26.18 -8.60
C GLN A 775 -8.01 25.02 -9.54
N ALA A 776 -6.72 24.75 -9.81
CA ALA A 776 -6.33 23.66 -10.69
C ALA A 776 -5.77 22.43 -9.98
N HIS A 777 -5.59 22.43 -8.66
CA HIS A 777 -5.21 21.22 -7.92
C HIS A 777 -5.97 21.11 -6.59
N VAL A 778 -6.21 19.87 -6.17
CA VAL A 778 -6.93 19.55 -4.92
C VAL A 778 -6.22 20.03 -3.64
N ILE A 779 -4.90 20.27 -3.65
CA ILE A 779 -4.12 20.69 -2.47
C ILE A 779 -3.72 22.18 -2.49
N PHE A 780 -4.17 22.94 -3.48
CA PHE A 780 -3.88 24.37 -3.59
C PHE A 780 -5.12 25.15 -3.98
N ASP A 781 -5.54 26.08 -3.13
CA ASP A 781 -6.61 27.05 -3.35
C ASP A 781 -6.02 28.45 -3.13
N VAL A 782 -5.93 29.24 -4.20
CA VAL A 782 -5.30 30.57 -4.15
C VAL A 782 -6.06 31.53 -3.24
N GLN A 783 -7.38 31.40 -3.13
CA GLN A 783 -8.19 32.28 -2.28
C GLN A 783 -7.97 31.91 -0.82
N PHE A 784 -7.92 30.61 -0.50
CA PHE A 784 -7.53 30.15 0.82
C PHE A 784 -6.12 30.64 1.19
N TYR A 785 -5.14 30.46 0.30
CA TYR A 785 -3.75 30.84 0.52
C TYR A 785 -3.58 32.35 0.71
N LYS A 786 -4.24 33.16 -0.14
CA LYS A 786 -4.30 34.62 0.01
C LYS A 786 -4.95 35.04 1.33
N ASN A 787 -6.07 34.44 1.72
CA ASN A 787 -6.80 34.82 2.94
C ASN A 787 -6.11 34.36 4.21
N LYS A 788 -5.30 33.31 4.15
CA LYS A 788 -4.54 32.81 5.29
C LYS A 788 -3.31 33.65 5.62
N TYR A 789 -2.59 34.15 4.61
CA TYR A 789 -1.28 34.80 4.80
C TYR A 789 -1.33 36.32 4.59
N GLU A 790 -1.31 37.08 5.69
CA GLU A 790 -1.38 38.54 5.69
C GLU A 790 -0.15 39.21 5.06
N ASP A 791 1.03 38.64 5.30
CA ASP A 791 2.29 39.09 4.70
C ASP A 791 2.23 39.08 3.17
N LEU A 792 1.62 38.04 2.58
CA LEU A 792 1.43 37.95 1.13
C LEU A 792 0.36 38.93 0.63
N ARG A 793 -0.69 39.20 1.42
CA ARG A 793 -1.67 40.25 1.09
C ARG A 793 -1.04 41.64 1.06
N ASN A 794 -0.16 41.92 2.01
CA ASN A 794 0.56 43.18 2.07
C ASN A 794 1.58 43.31 0.92
N ALA A 795 2.24 42.22 0.53
CA ALA A 795 3.24 42.22 -0.54
C ALA A 795 2.64 42.20 -1.96
N PHE A 796 1.58 41.42 -2.20
CA PHE A 796 1.05 41.12 -3.53
C PHE A 796 -0.30 41.76 -3.82
N GLY A 797 -1.03 42.22 -2.80
CA GLY A 797 -2.34 42.82 -2.95
C GLY A 797 -3.33 41.89 -3.65
N ASN A 798 -3.93 42.35 -4.76
CA ASN A 798 -4.91 41.58 -5.53
C ASN A 798 -4.32 40.79 -6.70
N ASP A 799 -3.00 40.77 -6.88
CA ASP A 799 -2.33 40.04 -7.95
C ASP A 799 -2.26 38.55 -7.64
N LEU A 800 -3.31 37.80 -8.01
CA LEU A 800 -3.45 36.37 -7.70
C LEU A 800 -2.31 35.52 -8.27
N ALA A 801 -1.75 35.87 -9.43
CA ALA A 801 -0.67 35.11 -10.07
C ALA A 801 0.59 35.05 -9.18
N LYS A 802 0.89 36.11 -8.43
CA LYS A 802 2.03 36.13 -7.49
C LYS A 802 1.87 35.13 -6.34
N TYR A 803 0.64 34.83 -5.91
CA TYR A 803 0.39 33.85 -4.86
C TYR A 803 0.67 32.42 -5.34
N TYR A 804 0.31 32.09 -6.59
CA TYR A 804 0.66 30.80 -7.23
C TYR A 804 2.18 30.63 -7.30
N ASN A 805 2.89 31.64 -7.85
CA ASN A 805 4.34 31.60 -7.99
C ASN A 805 5.04 31.51 -6.63
N HIS A 806 4.61 32.31 -5.66
CA HIS A 806 5.16 32.26 -4.31
C HIS A 806 5.01 30.88 -3.69
N TYR A 807 3.86 30.21 -3.85
CA TYR A 807 3.66 28.89 -3.25
C TYR A 807 4.64 27.85 -3.79
N ILE A 808 4.86 27.84 -5.11
CA ILE A 808 5.84 26.96 -5.76
C ILE A 808 7.26 27.28 -5.30
N GLU A 809 7.64 28.56 -5.26
CA GLU A 809 9.02 28.99 -5.01
C GLU A 809 9.43 28.86 -3.54
N TYR A 810 8.52 29.25 -2.64
CA TYR A 810 8.78 29.44 -1.21
C TYR A 810 7.76 28.74 -0.31
N GLY A 811 6.45 28.85 -0.60
CA GLY A 811 5.39 28.40 0.30
C GLY A 811 5.49 26.93 0.69
N MET A 812 5.83 26.05 -0.25
CA MET A 812 6.06 24.63 0.05
C MET A 812 7.27 24.38 0.95
N LYS A 813 8.38 25.10 0.73
CA LYS A 813 9.62 24.99 1.53
C LYS A 813 9.46 25.55 2.93
N GLU A 814 8.58 26.54 3.07
CA GLU A 814 8.22 27.15 4.35
C GLU A 814 7.17 26.32 5.11
N GLY A 815 6.60 25.29 4.48
CA GLY A 815 5.54 24.48 5.08
C GLY A 815 4.22 25.24 5.24
N ARG A 816 3.93 26.19 4.35
CA ARG A 816 2.69 26.97 4.36
C ARG A 816 1.51 26.13 3.86
N GLN A 817 0.37 26.24 4.55
CA GLN A 817 -0.88 25.56 4.19
C GLN A 817 -1.60 26.31 3.07
N ALA A 818 -1.87 25.64 1.95
CA ALA A 818 -2.53 26.25 0.79
C ALA A 818 -3.91 25.69 0.44
N CYS A 819 -4.41 24.72 1.21
CA CYS A 819 -5.79 24.26 1.09
C CYS A 819 -6.32 23.81 2.45
N GLU A 820 -7.62 23.56 2.50
CA GLU A 820 -8.29 23.09 3.72
C GLU A 820 -7.99 21.62 4.01
N ILE A 821 -7.79 20.77 3.00
CA ILE A 821 -7.67 19.32 3.19
C ILE A 821 -6.26 18.84 3.54
N PHE A 822 -5.24 19.71 3.44
CA PHE A 822 -3.86 19.35 3.75
C PHE A 822 -3.13 20.44 4.53
N ASN A 823 -2.73 20.13 5.76
CA ASN A 823 -1.86 20.95 6.62
C ASN A 823 -0.61 20.12 6.96
N ILE A 824 0.54 20.54 6.43
CA ILE A 824 1.77 19.77 6.58
C ILE A 824 2.23 19.59 8.03
N GLN A 825 2.04 20.61 8.88
CA GLN A 825 2.45 20.54 10.29
C GLN A 825 1.61 19.49 11.03
N PHE A 826 0.31 19.46 10.73
CA PHE A 826 -0.60 18.42 11.23
C PHE A 826 -0.22 17.03 10.70
N TYR A 827 -0.05 16.90 9.39
CA TYR A 827 0.20 15.62 8.73
C TYR A 827 1.52 14.98 9.21
N ARG A 828 2.58 15.78 9.34
CA ARG A 828 3.88 15.37 9.90
C ARG A 828 3.80 14.97 11.37
N LYS A 829 2.98 15.67 12.17
CA LYS A 829 2.78 15.34 13.59
C LYS A 829 1.95 14.07 13.78
N LYS A 830 0.97 13.83 12.90
CA LYS A 830 0.04 12.71 13.01
C LYS A 830 0.64 11.38 12.53
N TYR A 831 1.44 11.40 11.47
CA TYR A 831 1.96 10.19 10.82
C TYR A 831 3.47 10.03 11.04
N GLU A 832 3.83 9.30 12.11
CA GLU A 832 5.23 9.09 12.50
C GLU A 832 6.03 8.26 11.48
N ASP A 833 5.38 7.34 10.78
CA ASP A 833 5.95 6.55 9.68
C ASP A 833 6.41 7.45 8.51
N VAL A 834 5.58 8.43 8.15
CA VAL A 834 5.91 9.45 7.13
C VAL A 834 6.97 10.40 7.65
N ARG A 835 6.89 10.79 8.93
CA ARG A 835 7.89 11.67 9.55
C ARG A 835 9.27 11.04 9.60
N SER A 836 9.34 9.77 9.94
CA SER A 836 10.57 9.00 10.05
C SER A 836 11.24 8.78 8.69
N SER A 837 10.45 8.70 7.62
CA SER A 837 10.95 8.52 6.25
C SER A 837 11.32 9.85 5.56
N LEU A 838 10.55 10.93 5.76
CA LEU A 838 10.69 12.18 5.01
C LEU A 838 11.38 13.33 5.77
N GLY A 839 11.59 13.19 7.09
CA GLY A 839 12.35 14.14 7.89
C GLY A 839 11.78 15.57 7.88
N THR A 840 12.59 16.54 7.47
CA THR A 840 12.21 17.97 7.35
C THR A 840 11.94 18.41 5.91
N ASN A 841 11.91 17.48 4.93
CA ASN A 841 11.67 17.84 3.54
C ASN A 841 10.17 18.07 3.29
N TYR A 842 9.73 19.32 3.49
CA TYR A 842 8.32 19.66 3.41
C TYR A 842 7.67 19.41 2.04
N LYS A 843 8.43 19.48 0.94
CA LYS A 843 7.92 19.21 -0.40
C LYS A 843 7.43 17.75 -0.52
N GLU A 844 8.17 16.79 0.04
CA GLU A 844 7.86 15.36 -0.06
C GLU A 844 6.58 14.96 0.69
N TYR A 845 6.21 15.68 1.75
CA TYR A 845 4.94 15.40 2.44
C TYR A 845 3.71 15.70 1.57
N TYR A 846 3.80 16.70 0.68
CA TYR A 846 2.73 16.99 -0.28
C TYR A 846 2.61 15.86 -1.31
N THR A 847 3.74 15.44 -1.90
CA THR A 847 3.80 14.33 -2.86
C THR A 847 3.25 13.05 -2.24
N HIS A 848 3.73 12.69 -1.04
CA HIS A 848 3.24 11.53 -0.31
C HIS A 848 1.73 11.58 -0.07
N PHE A 849 1.19 12.71 0.38
CA PHE A 849 -0.24 12.82 0.66
C PHE A 849 -1.10 12.60 -0.59
N VAL A 850 -0.71 13.20 -1.72
CA VAL A 850 -1.47 13.07 -2.98
C VAL A 850 -1.35 11.65 -3.56
N GLU A 851 -0.16 11.07 -3.60
CA GLU A 851 0.07 9.79 -4.28
C GLU A 851 -0.35 8.57 -3.46
N LYS A 852 -0.19 8.63 -2.14
CA LYS A 852 -0.41 7.52 -1.20
C LYS A 852 -1.44 7.88 -0.13
N GLY A 853 -1.29 9.02 0.53
CA GLY A 853 -2.12 9.41 1.68
C GLY A 853 -3.61 9.44 1.37
N MET A 854 -4.03 10.01 0.25
CA MET A 854 -5.44 10.05 -0.15
C MET A 854 -6.03 8.66 -0.45
N LYS A 855 -5.23 7.76 -1.04
CA LYS A 855 -5.66 6.38 -1.36
C LYS A 855 -5.81 5.53 -0.10
N GLU A 856 -4.89 5.72 0.85
CA GLU A 856 -4.90 5.08 2.17
C GLU A 856 -5.94 5.69 3.13
N GLY A 857 -6.55 6.81 2.74
CA GLY A 857 -7.52 7.55 3.54
C GLY A 857 -6.92 8.32 4.71
N ARG A 858 -5.65 8.74 4.60
CA ARG A 858 -4.97 9.52 5.65
C ARG A 858 -5.56 10.92 5.77
N GLN A 859 -5.74 11.37 7.01
CA GLN A 859 -6.26 12.70 7.30
C GLN A 859 -5.17 13.76 7.00
N GLY A 860 -5.38 14.58 5.97
CA GLY A 860 -4.41 15.57 5.52
C GLY A 860 -4.35 16.82 6.39
N SER A 861 -5.44 17.21 7.05
CA SER A 861 -5.53 18.43 7.86
C SER A 861 -6.44 18.27 9.06
N GLU A 862 -6.41 19.23 9.97
CA GLU A 862 -7.29 19.30 11.15
C GLU A 862 -8.75 19.56 10.78
N VAL A 863 -9.08 19.80 9.51
CA VAL A 863 -10.41 20.25 9.09
C VAL A 863 -10.99 19.42 7.93
N PHE A 864 -10.38 18.25 7.64
CA PHE A 864 -10.92 17.28 6.71
C PHE A 864 -10.53 15.84 7.08
N ASP A 865 -11.51 14.96 7.34
CA ASP A 865 -11.38 13.52 7.51
C ASP A 865 -12.26 12.77 6.49
N VAL A 866 -11.60 11.98 5.63
CA VAL A 866 -12.27 11.30 4.51
C VAL A 866 -13.27 10.23 4.95
N TYR A 867 -13.03 9.57 6.07
CA TYR A 867 -13.92 8.53 6.58
C TYR A 867 -15.17 9.15 7.19
N VAL A 868 -15.02 10.29 7.87
CA VAL A 868 -16.16 11.10 8.33
C VAL A 868 -17.00 11.56 7.14
N TYR A 869 -16.37 12.13 6.11
CA TYR A 869 -17.07 12.58 4.91
C TYR A 869 -17.78 11.42 4.18
N LYS A 870 -17.13 10.26 4.01
CA LYS A 870 -17.73 9.06 3.40
C LYS A 870 -18.93 8.52 4.18
N ASN A 871 -18.88 8.57 5.52
CA ASN A 871 -19.93 8.01 6.36
C ASN A 871 -21.15 8.93 6.47
N ASN A 872 -20.92 10.25 6.54
CA ASN A 872 -21.97 11.25 6.68
C ASN A 872 -22.81 11.44 5.41
N PHE A 873 -22.24 11.19 4.23
CA PHE A 873 -22.90 11.46 2.95
C PHE A 873 -23.14 10.19 2.15
N GLU A 874 -24.29 9.56 2.40
CA GLU A 874 -24.69 8.31 1.74
C GLU A 874 -24.81 8.44 0.21
N ASP A 875 -25.25 9.59 -0.29
CA ASP A 875 -25.33 9.91 -1.72
C ASP A 875 -23.95 9.84 -2.39
N VAL A 876 -22.94 10.43 -1.77
CA VAL A 876 -21.54 10.38 -2.21
C VAL A 876 -21.00 8.95 -2.08
N ARG A 877 -21.39 8.24 -1.01
CA ARG A 877 -20.99 6.84 -0.79
C ARG A 877 -21.52 5.88 -1.85
N LYS A 878 -22.76 6.06 -2.32
CA LYS A 878 -23.33 5.28 -3.42
C LYS A 878 -22.61 5.51 -4.74
N LEU A 879 -22.07 6.70 -4.96
CA LEU A 879 -21.36 7.06 -6.20
C LEU A 879 -19.93 6.53 -6.23
N PHE A 880 -19.18 6.58 -5.11
CA PHE A 880 -17.74 6.32 -5.10
C PHE A 880 -17.32 5.02 -4.41
N GLY A 881 -18.20 4.38 -3.64
CA GLY A 881 -17.94 3.09 -3.00
C GLY A 881 -16.73 3.12 -2.05
N ASN A 882 -15.65 2.42 -2.41
CA ASN A 882 -14.44 2.33 -1.59
C ASN A 882 -13.26 3.18 -2.08
N ASP A 883 -13.42 3.94 -3.16
CA ASP A 883 -12.37 4.81 -3.69
C ASP A 883 -12.24 6.09 -2.87
N LEU A 884 -11.41 6.05 -1.82
CA LEU A 884 -11.25 7.13 -0.85
C LEU A 884 -10.73 8.43 -1.47
N ALA A 885 -9.89 8.37 -2.50
CA ALA A 885 -9.35 9.55 -3.18
C ALA A 885 -10.46 10.42 -3.79
N LYS A 886 -11.50 9.79 -4.36
CA LYS A 886 -12.66 10.50 -4.94
C LYS A 886 -13.42 11.36 -3.93
N TYR A 887 -13.40 11.01 -2.65
CA TYR A 887 -14.05 11.80 -1.60
C TYR A 887 -13.31 13.12 -1.31
N TYR A 888 -11.97 13.15 -1.37
CA TYR A 888 -11.19 14.38 -1.26
C TYR A 888 -11.50 15.32 -2.44
N TYR A 889 -11.53 14.79 -3.66
CA TYR A 889 -11.87 15.56 -4.86
C TYR A 889 -13.31 16.11 -4.80
N HIS A 890 -14.27 15.29 -4.38
CA HIS A 890 -15.67 15.70 -4.27
C HIS A 890 -15.86 16.80 -3.22
N PHE A 891 -15.21 16.71 -2.07
CA PHE A 891 -15.31 17.75 -1.05
C PHE A 891 -14.80 19.11 -1.56
N VAL A 892 -13.64 19.12 -2.21
CA VAL A 892 -13.03 20.35 -2.74
C VAL A 892 -13.81 20.93 -3.93
N ASN A 893 -14.45 20.09 -4.74
CA ASN A 893 -15.20 20.55 -5.92
C ASN A 893 -16.65 20.95 -5.60
N TYR A 894 -17.32 20.22 -4.72
CA TYR A 894 -18.76 20.36 -4.48
C TYR A 894 -19.08 20.45 -2.99
N GLY A 895 -18.53 19.55 -2.18
CA GLY A 895 -18.91 19.41 -0.77
C GLY A 895 -18.80 20.70 0.04
N LYS A 896 -17.72 21.46 -0.13
CA LYS A 896 -17.53 22.76 0.56
C LYS A 896 -18.60 23.78 0.17
N ALA A 897 -18.90 23.91 -1.12
CA ALA A 897 -19.90 24.85 -1.61
C ALA A 897 -21.33 24.46 -1.18
N GLU A 898 -21.57 23.16 -1.05
CA GLU A 898 -22.81 22.58 -0.54
C GLU A 898 -22.94 22.67 0.99
N GLY A 899 -21.94 23.20 1.70
CA GLY A 899 -21.94 23.31 3.15
C GLY A 899 -21.79 21.96 3.88
N ARG A 900 -21.26 20.93 3.19
CA ARG A 900 -21.07 19.60 3.78
C ARG A 900 -19.89 19.59 4.73
N GLU A 901 -20.15 19.26 5.99
CA GLU A 901 -19.11 19.09 7.00
C GLU A 901 -18.31 17.81 6.75
N ALA A 902 -17.04 17.98 6.39
CA ALA A 902 -16.14 16.89 6.02
C ALA A 902 -15.03 16.64 7.04
N PHE A 903 -15.20 17.25 8.20
CA PHE A 903 -14.44 17.01 9.38
C PHE A 903 -15.42 17.01 10.52
N ASP A 904 -15.11 16.20 11.51
CA ASP A 904 -15.89 16.18 12.71
C ASP A 904 -15.76 17.56 13.37
N THR A 905 -16.77 18.44 13.23
CA THR A 905 -16.86 19.67 14.04
C THR A 905 -17.07 19.32 15.51
N THR A 906 -17.33 18.05 15.82
CA THR A 906 -16.86 17.44 17.05
C THR A 906 -15.38 17.10 16.87
N ASN A 907 -14.61 18.18 16.80
CA ASN A 907 -13.26 18.12 17.31
C ASN A 907 -13.41 17.41 18.66
N ASN A 908 -12.42 16.61 18.99
CA ASN A 908 -12.06 16.25 20.34
C ASN A 908 -11.74 17.52 21.19
N ASN A 909 -12.52 18.59 21.04
CA ASN A 909 -12.57 19.87 21.71
C ASN A 909 -13.93 20.57 21.42
N SER A 910 -15.02 19.82 21.48
CA SER A 910 -16.33 20.41 21.78
C SER A 910 -16.28 20.97 23.21
N PRO A 911 -16.98 22.07 23.54
CA PRO A 911 -17.08 22.60 24.90
C PRO A 911 -17.46 21.54 25.94
N ILE A 912 -18.09 20.45 25.50
CA ILE A 912 -18.49 19.32 26.33
C ILE A 912 -17.63 18.06 26.17
N TYR A 913 -16.75 18.00 25.17
CA TYR A 913 -15.94 16.82 24.85
C TYR A 913 -14.55 17.15 24.29
N ASN A 914 -13.51 16.75 25.02
CA ASN A 914 -12.12 16.71 24.62
C ASN A 914 -11.59 15.29 24.82
N PHE A 915 -11.06 14.67 23.77
CA PHE A 915 -10.60 13.28 23.84
C PHE A 915 -9.41 13.08 24.76
N ASP A 916 -8.41 13.97 24.72
CA ASP A 916 -7.23 13.83 25.56
C ASP A 916 -7.64 13.95 27.04
N PHE A 917 -8.58 14.84 27.36
CA PHE A 917 -9.17 14.92 28.69
C PHE A 917 -9.99 13.67 29.03
N TYR A 918 -10.87 13.22 28.13
CA TYR A 918 -11.80 12.13 28.37
C TYR A 918 -11.08 10.78 28.52
N ILE A 919 -10.10 10.49 27.66
CA ILE A 919 -9.33 9.24 27.69
C ILE A 919 -8.35 9.19 28.87
N ASN A 920 -7.83 10.34 29.31
CA ASN A 920 -6.95 10.41 30.46
C ASN A 920 -7.71 10.46 31.80
N LYS A 921 -8.93 11.01 31.81
CA LYS A 921 -9.81 11.00 32.97
C LYS A 921 -10.42 9.61 33.22
N TYR A 922 -10.78 8.89 32.15
CA TYR A 922 -11.45 7.58 32.23
C TYR A 922 -10.56 6.46 31.71
N GLU A 923 -9.84 5.83 32.64
CA GLU A 923 -8.89 4.75 32.35
C GLU A 923 -9.54 3.53 31.67
N ASP A 924 -10.81 3.24 31.97
CA ASP A 924 -11.58 2.17 31.35
C ASP A 924 -11.73 2.36 29.84
N LEU A 925 -11.89 3.61 29.37
CA LEU A 925 -11.94 3.94 27.95
C LEU A 925 -10.58 3.74 27.28
N ARG A 926 -9.49 4.10 27.97
CA ARG A 926 -8.12 3.91 27.47
C ARG A 926 -7.79 2.42 27.33
N LYS A 927 -8.31 1.59 28.22
CA LYS A 927 -8.13 0.13 28.17
C LYS A 927 -9.01 -0.54 27.10
N ALA A 928 -10.25 -0.07 26.93
CA ALA A 928 -11.20 -0.66 25.98
C ALA A 928 -10.94 -0.24 24.53
N PHE A 929 -10.58 1.02 24.31
CA PHE A 929 -10.49 1.62 22.98
C PHE A 929 -9.08 2.11 22.62
N GLY A 930 -8.11 1.99 23.52
CA GLY A 930 -6.77 2.55 23.30
C GLY A 930 -6.84 4.07 23.10
N TYR A 931 -6.18 4.55 22.06
CA TYR A 931 -6.26 5.95 21.61
C TYR A 931 -7.10 6.11 20.33
N GLU A 932 -8.00 5.16 20.04
CA GLU A 932 -8.89 5.20 18.87
C GLU A 932 -9.98 6.27 19.06
N LYS A 933 -9.70 7.48 18.55
CA LYS A 933 -10.51 8.69 18.73
C LYS A 933 -11.99 8.50 18.42
N ASN A 934 -12.30 7.81 17.32
CA ASN A 934 -13.68 7.60 16.88
C ASN A 934 -14.43 6.62 17.79
N ALA A 935 -13.77 5.58 18.30
CA ALA A 935 -14.38 4.63 19.23
C ALA A 935 -14.68 5.30 20.58
N VAL A 936 -13.75 6.11 21.08
CA VAL A 936 -13.88 6.88 22.33
C VAL A 936 -14.96 7.97 22.21
N TYR A 937 -15.05 8.63 21.06
CA TYR A 937 -16.10 9.62 20.79
C TYR A 937 -17.49 8.97 20.65
N ASN A 938 -17.58 7.87 19.89
CA ASN A 938 -18.82 7.09 19.77
C ASN A 938 -19.28 6.61 21.16
N HIS A 939 -18.35 6.19 22.01
CA HIS A 939 -18.65 5.87 23.40
C HIS A 939 -19.25 7.08 24.15
N PHE A 940 -18.63 8.26 24.05
CA PHE A 940 -19.14 9.45 24.73
C PHE A 940 -20.58 9.80 24.31
N VAL A 941 -20.88 9.78 23.02
CA VAL A 941 -22.21 10.16 22.49
C VAL A 941 -23.28 9.12 22.80
N GLN A 942 -22.92 7.83 22.76
CA GLN A 942 -23.87 6.73 22.98
C GLN A 942 -24.10 6.42 24.46
N TYR A 943 -23.03 6.47 25.26
CA TYR A 943 -23.00 6.05 26.66
C TYR A 943 -22.55 7.16 27.60
N GLY A 944 -21.42 7.83 27.32
CA GLY A 944 -20.84 8.83 28.23
C GLY A 944 -21.77 9.96 28.65
N MET A 945 -22.56 10.53 27.72
CA MET A 945 -23.55 11.56 28.03
C MET A 945 -24.71 11.05 28.90
N LYS A 946 -25.08 9.77 28.76
CA LYS A 946 -26.12 9.15 29.59
C LYS A 946 -25.61 8.83 31.00
N GLU A 947 -24.35 8.42 31.09
CA GLU A 947 -23.64 8.14 32.33
C GLU A 947 -23.23 9.42 33.09
N GLY A 948 -23.35 10.58 32.46
CA GLY A 948 -22.97 11.86 33.06
C GLY A 948 -21.46 12.08 33.11
N ARG A 949 -20.69 11.41 32.23
CA ARG A 949 -19.24 11.54 32.22
C ARG A 949 -18.79 12.93 31.75
N GLN A 950 -17.81 13.49 32.47
CA GLN A 950 -17.21 14.75 32.12
C GLN A 950 -16.14 14.55 31.06
N ALA A 951 -16.40 14.98 29.83
CA ALA A 951 -15.43 14.84 28.75
C ALA A 951 -14.66 16.11 28.42
N HIS A 952 -14.91 17.24 29.09
CA HIS A 952 -14.14 18.46 28.87
C HIS A 952 -13.96 19.27 30.16
N VAL A 953 -12.83 19.97 30.30
CA VAL A 953 -12.49 20.77 31.49
C VAL A 953 -13.49 21.88 31.78
N ILE A 954 -14.02 22.55 30.75
CA ILE A 954 -14.98 23.65 30.90
C ILE A 954 -16.47 23.26 31.03
N PHE A 955 -16.80 21.96 31.01
CA PHE A 955 -18.19 21.52 31.12
C PHE A 955 -18.32 20.29 32.02
N ASP A 956 -19.05 20.44 33.12
CA ASP A 956 -19.47 19.40 34.05
C ASP A 956 -21.00 19.36 34.07
N VAL A 957 -21.58 18.26 33.58
CA VAL A 957 -23.04 18.12 33.46
C VAL A 957 -23.73 18.17 34.82
N GLN A 958 -23.08 17.66 35.87
CA GLN A 958 -23.67 17.60 37.19
C GLN A 958 -23.67 19.00 37.82
N TYR A 959 -22.56 19.74 37.70
CA TYR A 959 -22.50 21.15 38.07
C TYR A 959 -23.55 21.98 37.32
N TYR A 960 -23.68 21.78 36.01
CA TYR A 960 -24.64 22.49 35.17
C TYR A 960 -26.09 22.18 35.54
N LYS A 961 -26.40 20.89 35.78
CA LYS A 961 -27.71 20.42 36.26
C LYS A 961 -28.03 21.01 37.63
N ASP A 962 -27.09 21.06 38.56
CA ASP A 962 -27.32 21.53 39.94
C ASP A 962 -27.39 23.06 40.05
N LYS A 963 -26.79 23.79 39.11
CA LYS A 963 -26.86 25.26 39.06
C LYS A 963 -28.19 25.79 38.52
N TYR A 964 -28.80 25.12 37.54
CA TYR A 964 -29.96 25.65 36.79
C TYR A 964 -31.27 24.89 37.07
N GLN A 965 -32.11 25.45 37.95
CA GLN A 965 -33.39 24.86 38.37
C GLN A 965 -34.41 24.75 37.23
N ASP A 966 -34.42 25.70 36.30
CA ASP A 966 -35.26 25.67 35.09
C ASP A 966 -34.98 24.42 34.24
N LEU A 967 -33.71 24.06 34.07
CA LEU A 967 -33.32 22.85 33.34
C LEU A 967 -33.65 21.58 34.12
N ARG A 968 -33.56 21.59 35.46
CA ARG A 968 -34.05 20.47 36.31
C ARG A 968 -35.54 20.22 36.13
N ASN A 969 -36.33 21.29 36.09
CA ASN A 969 -37.77 21.19 35.88
C ASN A 969 -38.09 20.69 34.45
N ALA A 970 -37.33 21.11 33.44
CA ALA A 970 -37.57 20.75 32.04
C ALA A 970 -37.07 19.35 31.65
N PHE A 971 -35.89 18.94 32.13
CA PHE A 971 -35.19 17.73 31.66
C PHE A 971 -35.14 16.58 32.69
N GLY A 972 -35.41 16.86 33.96
CA GLY A 972 -35.39 15.85 35.02
C GLY A 972 -34.04 15.13 35.15
N ASN A 973 -34.03 13.82 34.94
CA ASN A 973 -32.82 12.99 35.03
C ASN A 973 -32.18 12.65 33.68
N ASP A 974 -32.69 13.21 32.57
CA ASP A 974 -32.15 12.97 31.23
C ASP A 974 -30.89 13.82 31.01
N LEU A 975 -29.74 13.28 31.45
CA LEU A 975 -28.45 13.98 31.39
C LEU A 975 -28.07 14.41 29.97
N LYS A 976 -28.40 13.61 28.95
CA LYS A 976 -28.09 13.91 27.55
C LYS A 976 -28.71 15.23 27.07
N LYS A 977 -29.91 15.57 27.56
CA LYS A 977 -30.55 16.87 27.25
C LYS A 977 -29.78 18.06 27.80
N TYR A 978 -29.09 17.93 28.93
CA TYR A 978 -28.25 18.99 29.48
C TYR A 978 -27.01 19.26 28.61
N TYR A 979 -26.36 18.20 28.10
CA TYR A 979 -25.24 18.32 27.16
C TYR A 979 -25.68 19.04 25.87
N ASN A 980 -26.79 18.59 25.26
CA ASN A 980 -27.32 19.17 24.04
C ASN A 980 -27.73 20.63 24.25
N HIS A 981 -28.46 20.92 25.35
CA HIS A 981 -28.86 22.29 25.68
C HIS A 981 -27.67 23.23 25.82
N TYR A 982 -26.58 22.79 26.45
CA TYR A 982 -25.40 23.64 26.62
C TYR A 982 -24.77 24.07 25.29
N ILE A 983 -24.65 23.12 24.34
CA ILE A 983 -24.13 23.38 23.00
C ILE A 983 -25.07 24.29 22.21
N GLU A 984 -26.38 24.01 22.24
CA GLU A 984 -27.37 24.69 21.40
C GLU A 984 -27.70 26.10 21.89
N TYR A 985 -27.82 26.27 23.21
CA TYR A 985 -28.34 27.46 23.87
C TYR A 985 -27.44 27.97 25.00
N GLY A 986 -26.96 27.08 25.88
CA GLY A 986 -26.26 27.47 27.11
C GLY A 986 -25.05 28.37 26.90
N MET A 987 -24.23 28.14 25.87
CA MET A 987 -23.10 29.02 25.53
C MET A 987 -23.54 30.38 24.98
N LYS A 988 -24.62 30.43 24.21
CA LYS A 988 -25.18 31.69 23.67
C LYS A 988 -25.78 32.55 24.78
N GLU A 989 -26.37 31.87 25.77
CA GLU A 989 -26.95 32.49 26.97
C GLU A 989 -25.89 32.85 28.02
N GLY A 990 -24.63 32.45 27.82
CA GLY A 990 -23.54 32.69 28.77
C GLY A 990 -23.66 31.89 30.07
N ARG A 991 -24.35 30.74 30.05
CA ARG A 991 -24.51 29.88 31.23
C ARG A 991 -23.17 29.26 31.66
N VAL A 992 -23.00 29.11 32.97
CA VAL A 992 -21.78 28.61 33.62
C VAL A 992 -21.93 27.11 33.89
N ALA A 993 -21.03 26.31 33.32
CA ALA A 993 -21.09 24.84 33.39
C ALA A 993 -19.90 24.18 34.10
N CYS A 994 -18.96 24.97 34.63
CA CYS A 994 -17.88 24.48 35.49
C CYS A 994 -17.43 25.61 36.43
N GLU A 995 -16.58 25.28 37.40
CA GLU A 995 -16.03 26.26 38.34
C GLU A 995 -14.87 27.06 37.75
N ILE A 996 -14.15 26.52 36.77
CA ILE A 996 -12.92 27.16 36.25
C ILE A 996 -13.17 28.18 35.14
N PHE A 997 -14.39 28.24 34.58
CA PHE A 997 -14.71 29.15 33.48
C PHE A 997 -16.12 29.75 33.58
N ASN A 998 -16.16 31.08 33.60
CA ASN A 998 -17.36 31.90 33.53
C ASN A 998 -17.18 32.92 32.39
N VAL A 999 -17.88 32.73 31.28
CA VAL A 999 -17.66 33.52 30.06
C VAL A 999 -17.92 35.02 30.27
N GLN A 1000 -18.87 35.38 31.14
CA GLN A 1000 -19.18 36.78 31.41
C GLN A 1000 -18.07 37.41 32.25
N TYR A 1001 -17.61 36.71 33.28
CA TYR A 1001 -16.44 37.14 34.06
C TYR A 1001 -15.19 37.29 33.18
N TYR A 1002 -14.91 36.31 32.33
CA TYR A 1002 -13.76 36.31 31.44
C TYR A 1002 -13.82 37.46 30.43
N LYS A 1003 -15.00 37.68 29.84
CA LYS A 1003 -15.28 38.81 28.97
C LYS A 1003 -15.07 40.14 29.69
N ASP A 1004 -15.57 40.30 30.92
CA ASP A 1004 -15.48 41.56 31.68
C ASP A 1004 -14.07 41.81 32.27
N LYS A 1005 -13.27 40.77 32.43
CA LYS A 1005 -11.88 40.87 32.89
C LYS A 1005 -10.91 41.29 31.78
N TYR A 1006 -11.07 40.78 30.56
CA TYR A 1006 -10.08 40.94 29.49
C TYR A 1006 -10.56 41.90 28.38
N GLN A 1007 -10.13 43.18 28.48
CA GLN A 1007 -10.52 44.25 27.55
C GLN A 1007 -10.05 44.03 26.12
N ASP A 1008 -8.88 43.42 25.94
CA ASP A 1008 -8.33 43.03 24.64
C ASP A 1008 -9.28 42.08 23.90
N LEU A 1009 -9.82 41.09 24.59
CA LEU A 1009 -10.79 40.15 24.02
C LEU A 1009 -12.14 40.84 23.75
N ARG A 1010 -12.55 41.80 24.59
CA ARG A 1010 -13.74 42.62 24.30
C ARG A 1010 -13.62 43.39 22.99
N ASN A 1011 -12.47 43.99 22.76
CA ASN A 1011 -12.21 44.74 21.53
C ASN A 1011 -12.18 43.81 20.30
N ALA A 1012 -11.62 42.60 20.44
CA ALA A 1012 -11.48 41.65 19.34
C ALA A 1012 -12.77 40.87 19.02
N PHE A 1013 -13.54 40.48 20.03
CA PHE A 1013 -14.66 39.54 19.88
C PHE A 1013 -16.04 40.18 20.05
N GLY A 1014 -16.12 41.38 20.65
CA GLY A 1014 -17.38 42.08 20.86
C GLY A 1014 -18.38 41.29 21.70
N SER A 1015 -19.61 41.13 21.20
CA SER A 1015 -20.68 40.39 21.88
C SER A 1015 -20.68 38.88 21.62
N ASP A 1016 -19.79 38.37 20.76
CA ASP A 1016 -19.77 36.96 20.39
C ASP A 1016 -19.16 36.09 21.51
N LEU A 1017 -20.02 35.61 22.41
CA LEU A 1017 -19.62 34.80 23.57
C LEU A 1017 -18.88 33.51 23.16
N LYS A 1018 -19.20 32.91 22.01
CA LYS A 1018 -18.57 31.66 21.54
C LYS A 1018 -17.06 31.85 21.32
N LYS A 1019 -16.64 33.02 20.83
CA LYS A 1019 -15.22 33.34 20.67
C LYS A 1019 -14.45 33.39 21.99
N TYR A 1020 -15.08 33.81 23.09
CA TYR A 1020 -14.44 33.81 24.41
C TYR A 1020 -14.26 32.39 24.96
N TYR A 1021 -15.24 31.50 24.74
CA TYR A 1021 -15.10 30.07 25.08
C TYR A 1021 -13.93 29.45 24.31
N ASN A 1022 -13.90 29.63 22.98
CA ASN A 1022 -12.84 29.09 22.14
C ASN A 1022 -11.46 29.66 22.52
N HIS A 1023 -11.37 30.98 22.77
CA HIS A 1023 -10.14 31.61 23.21
C HIS A 1023 -9.62 31.03 24.52
N PHE A 1024 -10.49 30.85 25.52
CA PHE A 1024 -10.06 30.30 26.80
C PHE A 1024 -9.52 28.88 26.67
N ILE A 1025 -10.19 28.06 25.85
CA ILE A 1025 -9.78 26.68 25.57
C ILE A 1025 -8.45 26.62 24.81
N GLU A 1026 -8.31 27.42 23.76
CA GLU A 1026 -7.15 27.33 22.86
C GLU A 1026 -5.90 28.02 23.42
N TYR A 1027 -6.08 29.16 24.10
CA TYR A 1027 -5.00 30.06 24.52
C TYR A 1027 -5.09 30.42 26.02
N GLY A 1028 -6.28 30.72 26.54
CA GLY A 1028 -6.44 31.30 27.88
C GLY A 1028 -5.87 30.44 29.01
N MET A 1029 -6.08 29.12 28.98
CA MET A 1029 -5.50 28.22 30.00
C MET A 1029 -3.97 28.18 29.93
N LYS A 1030 -3.39 28.18 28.73
CA LYS A 1030 -1.93 28.16 28.51
C LYS A 1030 -1.27 29.47 28.91
N GLU A 1031 -1.95 30.58 28.65
CA GLU A 1031 -1.52 31.92 29.06
C GLU A 1031 -1.70 32.18 30.56
N GLY A 1032 -2.35 31.26 31.29
CA GLY A 1032 -2.65 31.46 32.71
C GLY A 1032 -3.73 32.50 32.97
N ARG A 1033 -4.59 32.79 31.99
CA ARG A 1033 -5.70 33.72 32.16
C ARG A 1033 -6.72 33.14 33.13
N ILE A 1034 -7.26 34.00 33.99
CA ILE A 1034 -8.21 33.62 35.05
C ILE A 1034 -9.60 33.54 34.44
N GLY A 1035 -10.09 32.31 34.26
CA GLY A 1035 -11.35 31.98 33.60
C GLY A 1035 -12.61 32.26 34.42
N SER A 1036 -12.51 32.31 35.74
CA SER A 1036 -13.64 32.54 36.64
C SER A 1036 -13.21 33.20 37.94
N GLU A 1037 -14.18 33.67 38.71
CA GLU A 1037 -14.01 34.16 40.07
C GLU A 1037 -13.69 33.07 41.10
N LEU A 1038 -13.88 31.79 40.75
CA LEU A 1038 -13.77 30.64 41.65
C LEU A 1038 -12.45 29.88 41.54
N PHE A 1039 -11.64 30.15 40.51
CA PHE A 1039 -10.37 29.44 40.28
C PHE A 1039 -9.27 30.37 39.75
N ASN A 1040 -8.14 30.43 40.46
CA ASN A 1040 -6.94 31.14 40.02
C ASN A 1040 -5.76 30.17 39.87
N VAL A 1041 -5.38 29.89 38.62
CA VAL A 1041 -4.31 28.94 38.29
C VAL A 1041 -2.95 29.33 38.86
N ASN A 1042 -2.65 30.63 38.95
CA ASN A 1042 -1.37 31.10 39.48
C ASN A 1042 -1.29 30.88 41.00
N THR A 1043 -2.40 31.11 41.70
CA THR A 1043 -2.53 30.81 43.14
C THR A 1043 -2.45 29.30 43.38
N TYR A 1044 -3.19 28.52 42.60
CA TYR A 1044 -3.19 27.06 42.70
C TYR A 1044 -1.79 26.46 42.46
N LYS A 1045 -1.08 26.91 41.42
CA LYS A 1045 0.32 26.55 41.17
C LYS A 1045 1.24 26.94 42.33
N SER A 1046 1.05 28.13 42.92
CA SER A 1046 1.89 28.62 44.03
C SER A 1046 1.63 27.88 45.35
N ASN A 1047 0.43 27.36 45.56
CA ASN A 1047 0.07 26.67 46.79
C ASN A 1047 0.57 25.21 46.85
N TYR A 1048 0.82 24.57 45.70
CA TYR A 1048 1.09 23.13 45.64
C TYR A 1048 2.43 22.82 44.98
N GLU A 1049 3.45 22.57 45.81
CA GLU A 1049 4.82 22.30 45.37
C GLU A 1049 4.96 20.98 44.62
N ASP A 1050 4.21 19.97 45.03
CA ASP A 1050 4.13 18.67 44.35
C ASP A 1050 3.68 18.83 42.88
N LEU A 1051 2.69 19.70 42.63
CA LEU A 1051 2.23 20.00 41.27
C LEU A 1051 3.24 20.86 40.50
N ARG A 1052 3.99 21.74 41.17
CA ARG A 1052 5.10 22.48 40.52
C ARG A 1052 6.21 21.56 40.07
N ASN A 1053 6.56 20.58 40.88
CA ASN A 1053 7.56 19.59 40.53
C ASN A 1053 7.09 18.68 39.39
N LEU A 1054 5.78 18.39 39.31
CA LEU A 1054 5.21 17.51 38.29
C LEU A 1054 4.92 18.21 36.96
N PHE A 1055 4.34 19.41 36.98
CA PHE A 1055 3.85 20.11 35.77
C PHE A 1055 4.73 21.30 35.37
N GLY A 1056 5.64 21.76 36.24
CA GLY A 1056 6.52 22.88 35.96
C GLY A 1056 5.75 24.14 35.56
N ASN A 1057 6.02 24.65 34.36
CA ASN A 1057 5.39 25.85 33.82
C ASN A 1057 4.16 25.61 32.95
N ASP A 1058 3.74 24.35 32.78
CA ASP A 1058 2.57 24.03 31.97
C ASP A 1058 1.28 24.32 32.75
N LEU A 1059 0.73 25.52 32.55
CA LEU A 1059 -0.43 26.02 33.29
C LEU A 1059 -1.72 25.25 32.97
N GLU A 1060 -1.82 24.64 31.79
CA GLU A 1060 -3.00 23.89 31.36
C GLU A 1060 -3.22 22.64 32.23
N PHE A 1061 -2.14 21.94 32.60
CA PHE A 1061 -2.23 20.77 33.48
C PHE A 1061 -2.71 21.09 34.90
N TYR A 1062 -2.51 22.32 35.39
CA TYR A 1062 -3.05 22.73 36.70
C TYR A 1062 -4.59 22.87 36.67
N PHE A 1063 -5.16 23.35 35.56
CA PHE A 1063 -6.62 23.36 35.38
C PHE A 1063 -7.17 21.93 35.30
N ILE A 1064 -6.54 21.06 34.50
CA ILE A 1064 -6.94 19.65 34.37
C ILE A 1064 -6.85 18.92 35.71
N HIS A 1065 -5.76 19.12 36.45
CA HIS A 1065 -5.55 18.51 37.76
C HIS A 1065 -6.63 18.94 38.75
N TYR A 1066 -6.94 20.24 38.84
CA TYR A 1066 -7.97 20.73 39.75
C TYR A 1066 -9.33 20.08 39.48
N VAL A 1067 -9.71 19.98 38.20
CA VAL A 1067 -10.98 19.39 37.76
C VAL A 1067 -11.03 17.87 37.96
N ASN A 1068 -9.91 17.16 37.79
CA ASN A 1068 -9.88 15.70 37.91
C ASN A 1068 -9.64 15.18 39.34
N TYR A 1069 -8.82 15.88 40.12
CA TYR A 1069 -8.32 15.40 41.41
C TYR A 1069 -8.39 16.47 42.50
N GLY A 1070 -7.97 17.70 42.20
CA GLY A 1070 -7.78 18.75 43.21
C GLY A 1070 -9.02 19.06 44.04
N LYS A 1071 -10.22 19.06 43.43
CA LYS A 1071 -11.49 19.26 44.15
C LYS A 1071 -11.80 18.11 45.11
N ALA A 1072 -11.61 16.87 44.68
CA ALA A 1072 -11.82 15.69 45.53
C ALA A 1072 -10.78 15.60 46.67
N GLU A 1073 -9.56 16.08 46.42
CA GLU A 1073 -8.48 16.17 47.40
C GLU A 1073 -8.62 17.35 48.38
N GLY A 1074 -9.64 18.20 48.23
CA GLY A 1074 -9.87 19.36 49.10
C GLY A 1074 -8.85 20.50 48.90
N ARG A 1075 -8.16 20.54 47.75
CA ARG A 1075 -7.17 21.59 47.45
C ARG A 1075 -7.85 22.94 47.18
N LYS A 1076 -7.36 24.00 47.81
CA LYS A 1076 -7.88 25.37 47.68
C LYS A 1076 -7.37 26.04 46.41
N ALA A 1077 -8.29 26.64 45.65
CA ALA A 1077 -8.04 27.27 44.37
C ALA A 1077 -7.96 28.82 44.40
N VAL A 1078 -8.22 29.42 45.57
CA VAL A 1078 -8.19 30.87 45.82
C VAL A 1078 -7.58 31.14 47.18
#